data_AF-A0A4U0UQG6-F1
#
_entry.id   AF-A0A4U0UQG6-F1
#
_cell.length_a   1.000
_cell.length_b   1.000
_cell.length_c   1.000
_cell.angle_alpha   90.00
_cell.angle_beta   90.00
_cell.angle_gamma   90.00
#
_symmetry.space_group_name_H-M   'P 1'
#
loop_
_entity.id
_entity.type
_entity.pdbx_description
1 polymer ?
#
loop_
_entity_poly.entity_id
_entity_poly.type
_entity_poly.pdbx_seq_one_letter_code
_entity_poly.pdbx_strand_id
1 'polypeptide(L)'
;MIKIKVPCSSANIGPGFDVIGLALSLWLEIEVTLGDEAAKSAPHNCRITYEGQGEADVDLQPDRNLITQTALYVIRCHQRRSFPEPTHVHIRNPIPLGRGLGSSGAAVVAGVSLGNEVGKLDLSKDRILDFCLMIERHPDNVAAALYGGFVGSYLKELDPEDMKRKEVPLAEVLPAPQGGDDTGLTPPLPPIDIGKHIRFPWASEIKCIAVIPDFEVATAKARSVLPTSYAKADVIYNLQRVALLTTALGQSPPNAELIYDGMQDKVHQPYRKTLIPGLTEILRSVTPESHPGLLGICLSGAGPTLLALATSNFDHIATYLIDQFSKENIKCGWELLEPAYDGLTVTSSDKSQHAAMTYADAGVSIDSGNELVQSIKAAVASTRRPGADADIGGFGGALDLAAAGYTEPPILIQAIDGVGTKLKVAFAMDDFSTVGIDLVAMNVNDLIVQGAEPLTFMDYYACSKLNVPDAVRFVEGVAEGCKQAGCALVGGETAEMPGMYQGKEFDAGGAATGALKKGRTLLPDKAAMREGDCLIGLASNGAHSNGYSLIRKIVERAGLGYTDKAPWDSSTTVGTSLLTPTRIYVKPLLPAIEQNLILGMAHITGGGLEDNIPRMLPKHLAADVDVSTWSVPPVLRWLKGAGNVSSREFARTWNTGLGMVMVATAGNTEELIKVLNDAGEKAVRIGKLVENQGEGVVLHNTDVWEKAS
;
A
#
# COMPACT_ATOMS: atom_id res chain seq x y z
N MET A 1 -34.22 -5.58 3.59
CA MET A 1 -33.81 -5.12 4.96
C MET A 1 -32.39 -4.59 4.90
N ILE A 2 -32.13 -3.36 5.34
CA ILE A 2 -30.79 -2.73 5.36
C ILE A 2 -30.25 -2.80 6.81
N LYS A 3 -28.95 -3.03 7.02
CA LYS A 3 -28.29 -2.88 8.32
C LYS A 3 -27.17 -1.86 8.23
N ILE A 4 -27.17 -0.87 9.12
CA ILE A 4 -26.15 0.17 9.23
C ILE A 4 -25.41 -0.07 10.54
N LYS A 5 -24.08 -0.09 10.53
CA LYS A 5 -23.25 -0.17 11.74
C LYS A 5 -22.28 0.99 11.81
N VAL A 6 -22.21 1.61 12.99
CA VAL A 6 -21.31 2.74 13.26
C VAL A 6 -20.60 2.51 14.58
N PRO A 7 -19.26 2.57 14.63
CA PRO A 7 -18.53 2.41 15.88
C PRO A 7 -18.71 3.64 16.76
N CYS A 8 -18.58 3.44 18.06
CA CYS A 8 -18.44 4.53 19.01
C CYS A 8 -17.09 5.23 18.79
N SER A 9 -16.97 6.44 19.29
CA SER A 9 -15.73 7.20 19.19
C SER A 9 -15.34 7.84 20.51
N SER A 10 -14.05 7.84 20.79
CA SER A 10 -13.45 8.70 21.82
C SER A 10 -12.73 9.84 21.12
N ALA A 11 -13.09 11.07 21.46
CA ALA A 11 -12.46 12.25 20.89
C ALA A 11 -11.74 13.09 21.94
N ASN A 12 -11.08 14.16 21.51
CA ASN A 12 -10.21 14.98 22.36
C ASN A 12 -9.10 14.15 23.05
N ILE A 13 -8.52 13.17 22.33
CA ILE A 13 -7.47 12.30 22.87
C ILE A 13 -6.26 13.13 23.29
N GLY A 14 -6.00 13.19 24.60
CA GLY A 14 -4.95 14.02 25.17
C GLY A 14 -5.02 15.49 24.71
N PRO A 15 -3.99 16.04 24.04
CA PRO A 15 -3.97 17.42 23.57
C PRO A 15 -4.80 17.68 22.30
N GLY A 16 -5.38 16.64 21.68
CA GLY A 16 -6.03 16.70 20.37
C GLY A 16 -7.45 17.29 20.36
N PHE A 17 -7.66 18.41 21.05
CA PHE A 17 -8.97 19.04 21.21
C PHE A 17 -9.65 19.41 19.87
N ASP A 18 -10.88 18.94 19.64
CA ASP A 18 -11.69 19.09 18.41
C ASP A 18 -10.97 18.63 17.11
N VAL A 19 -9.88 17.87 17.21
CA VAL A 19 -9.05 17.44 16.07
C VAL A 19 -8.84 15.93 16.03
N ILE A 20 -8.56 15.30 17.18
CA ILE A 20 -8.19 13.89 17.23
C ILE A 20 -9.34 13.05 17.78
N GLY A 21 -9.74 12.05 17.01
CA GLY A 21 -10.71 11.03 17.39
C GLY A 21 -10.18 9.61 17.18
N LEU A 22 -10.71 8.67 17.95
CA LEU A 22 -10.43 7.24 17.86
C LEU A 22 -11.75 6.48 17.80
N ALA A 23 -11.96 5.73 16.72
CA ALA A 23 -13.09 4.82 16.62
C ALA A 23 -12.80 3.55 17.44
N LEU A 24 -13.78 3.08 18.21
CA LEU A 24 -13.60 1.97 19.14
C LEU A 24 -14.62 0.85 18.87
N SER A 25 -14.26 -0.38 19.24
CA SER A 25 -14.95 -1.63 18.91
C SER A 25 -16.32 -1.87 19.59
N LEU A 26 -17.09 -0.81 19.87
CA LEU A 26 -18.45 -0.86 20.39
C LEU A 26 -19.39 -0.20 19.38
N TRP A 27 -20.45 -0.89 18.95
CA TRP A 27 -21.17 -0.55 17.71
C TRP A 27 -22.63 -0.16 17.94
N LEU A 28 -23.04 0.99 17.42
CA LEU A 28 -24.43 1.32 17.14
C LEU A 28 -24.85 0.56 15.88
N GLU A 29 -25.93 -0.21 15.96
CA GLU A 29 -26.49 -0.93 14.83
C GLU A 29 -27.93 -0.48 14.56
N ILE A 30 -28.28 -0.31 13.28
CA ILE A 30 -29.63 0.02 12.85
C ILE A 30 -30.06 -1.03 11.83
N GLU A 31 -31.19 -1.69 12.07
CA GLU A 31 -31.88 -2.52 11.09
C GLU A 31 -33.07 -1.77 10.51
N VAL A 32 -33.13 -1.66 9.18
CA VAL A 32 -34.13 -0.89 8.44
C VAL A 32 -34.95 -1.84 7.59
N THR A 33 -36.26 -1.82 7.79
CA THR A 33 -37.22 -2.58 6.99
C THR A 33 -38.05 -1.60 6.16
N LEU A 34 -37.94 -1.68 4.84
CA LEU A 34 -38.76 -0.90 3.91
C LEU A 34 -40.07 -1.64 3.62
N GLY A 35 -41.13 -0.91 3.30
CA GLY A 35 -42.47 -1.47 3.07
C GLY A 35 -43.19 -1.93 4.33
N ASP A 36 -42.82 -1.45 5.51
CA ASP A 36 -43.49 -1.82 6.76
C ASP A 36 -44.92 -1.25 6.81
N GLU A 37 -45.93 -2.12 6.72
CA GLU A 37 -47.34 -1.73 6.76
C GLU A 37 -47.69 -0.94 8.03
N ALA A 38 -47.06 -1.27 9.16
CA ALA A 38 -47.26 -0.55 10.42
C ALA A 38 -46.68 0.88 10.42
N ALA A 39 -45.75 1.18 9.50
CA ALA A 39 -45.17 2.52 9.36
C ALA A 39 -46.03 3.47 8.50
N LYS A 40 -47.01 2.96 7.74
CA LYS A 40 -47.88 3.80 6.87
C LYS A 40 -48.70 4.84 7.63
N SER A 41 -49.12 4.51 8.85
CA SER A 41 -49.87 5.40 9.74
C SER A 41 -48.98 6.14 10.74
N ALA A 42 -47.67 5.89 10.73
CA ALA A 42 -46.71 6.54 11.61
C ALA A 42 -46.31 7.93 11.05
N PRO A 43 -45.98 8.90 11.91
CA PRO A 43 -45.44 10.20 11.48
C PRO A 43 -44.26 10.04 10.53
N HIS A 44 -44.20 10.89 9.50
CA HIS A 44 -43.14 10.86 8.48
C HIS A 44 -42.92 9.52 7.76
N ASN A 45 -43.93 8.63 7.76
CA ASN A 45 -43.86 7.30 7.14
C ASN A 45 -42.77 6.41 7.78
N CYS A 46 -42.45 6.66 9.06
CA CYS A 46 -41.35 6.01 9.78
C CYS A 46 -41.78 5.54 11.18
N ARG A 47 -41.55 4.28 11.50
CA ARG A 47 -41.74 3.70 12.84
C ARG A 47 -40.39 3.38 13.45
N ILE A 48 -40.17 3.74 14.71
CA ILE A 48 -38.92 3.46 15.43
C ILE A 48 -39.17 2.41 16.51
N THR A 49 -38.21 1.51 16.69
CA THR A 49 -38.08 0.67 17.89
C THR A 49 -36.64 0.71 18.36
N TYR A 50 -36.41 0.54 19.65
CA TYR A 50 -35.10 0.72 20.25
C TYR A 50 -34.81 -0.41 21.25
N GLU A 51 -33.58 -0.88 21.31
CA GLU A 51 -33.03 -1.68 22.41
C GLU A 51 -31.60 -1.22 22.73
N GLY A 52 -31.22 -1.28 24.01
CA GLY A 52 -29.89 -0.91 24.47
C GLY A 52 -29.88 0.09 25.63
N GLN A 53 -28.82 0.90 25.71
CA GLN A 53 -28.61 1.84 26.81
C GLN A 53 -29.63 2.98 26.80
N GLY A 54 -30.32 3.22 27.92
CA GLY A 54 -31.27 4.33 28.06
C GLY A 54 -32.60 4.12 27.32
N GLU A 55 -32.99 2.89 27.00
CA GLU A 55 -34.22 2.55 26.26
C GLU A 55 -35.48 3.28 26.77
N ALA A 56 -35.61 3.47 28.08
CA ALA A 56 -36.76 4.16 28.69
C ALA A 56 -36.85 5.66 28.36
N ASP A 57 -35.73 6.30 28.02
CA ASP A 57 -35.61 7.75 27.85
C ASP A 57 -35.44 8.16 26.37
N VAL A 58 -35.45 7.20 25.44
CA VAL A 58 -35.32 7.46 24.00
C VAL A 58 -36.67 7.81 23.38
N ASP A 59 -36.76 8.99 22.76
CA ASP A 59 -37.93 9.36 21.97
C ASP A 59 -38.01 8.51 20.69
N LEU A 60 -39.19 7.91 20.46
CA LEU A 60 -39.48 7.07 19.29
C LEU A 60 -40.25 7.82 18.20
N GLN A 61 -40.45 9.13 18.34
CA GLN A 61 -40.97 9.99 17.28
C GLN A 61 -39.87 10.32 16.26
N PRO A 62 -40.09 10.10 14.94
CA PRO A 62 -39.04 10.26 13.93
C PRO A 62 -38.39 11.64 13.83
N ASP A 63 -39.13 12.69 14.16
CA ASP A 63 -38.70 14.09 14.17
C ASP A 63 -37.96 14.50 15.46
N ARG A 64 -37.98 13.64 16.48
CA ARG A 64 -37.36 13.89 17.81
C ARG A 64 -36.18 12.98 18.12
N ASN A 65 -36.15 11.80 17.50
CA ASN A 65 -35.03 10.88 17.59
C ASN A 65 -33.87 11.35 16.69
N LEU A 66 -32.68 11.57 17.25
CA LEU A 66 -31.54 12.17 16.53
C LEU A 66 -31.17 11.45 15.23
N ILE A 67 -31.26 10.11 15.19
CA ILE A 67 -30.90 9.29 14.01
C ILE A 67 -31.88 9.58 12.87
N THR A 68 -33.18 9.44 13.12
CA THR A 68 -34.20 9.65 12.10
C THR A 68 -34.42 11.13 11.79
N GLN A 69 -34.22 12.02 12.76
CA GLN A 69 -34.24 13.46 12.55
C GLN A 69 -33.13 13.88 11.59
N THR A 70 -31.93 13.31 11.76
CA THR A 70 -30.81 13.49 10.83
C THR A 70 -31.11 12.92 9.45
N ALA A 71 -31.72 11.72 9.37
CA ALA A 71 -32.14 11.13 8.10
C ALA A 71 -33.17 12.01 7.38
N LEU A 72 -34.15 12.56 8.11
CA LEU A 72 -35.15 13.51 7.61
C LEU A 72 -34.48 14.78 7.08
N TYR A 73 -33.48 15.33 7.78
CA TYR A 73 -32.70 16.47 7.29
C TYR A 73 -32.05 16.17 5.94
N VAL A 74 -31.35 15.03 5.81
CA VAL A 74 -30.70 14.62 4.55
C VAL A 74 -31.72 14.52 3.41
N ILE A 75 -32.81 13.78 3.58
CA ILE A 75 -33.79 13.62 2.49
C ILE A 75 -34.52 14.93 2.17
N ARG A 76 -34.69 15.85 3.15
CA ARG A 76 -35.26 17.18 2.93
C ARG A 76 -34.35 18.06 2.09
N CYS A 77 -33.03 18.02 2.28
CA CYS A 77 -32.08 18.68 1.37
C CYS A 77 -32.23 18.20 -0.09
N HIS A 78 -32.75 16.99 -0.30
CA HIS A 78 -33.04 16.38 -1.61
C HIS A 78 -34.52 16.44 -1.98
N GLN A 79 -35.26 17.45 -1.49
CA GLN A 79 -36.65 17.76 -1.84
C GLN A 79 -37.67 16.67 -1.45
N ARG A 80 -37.38 15.85 -0.43
CA ARG A 80 -38.31 14.86 0.13
C ARG A 80 -38.59 15.14 1.59
N ARG A 81 -39.86 15.24 1.99
CA ARG A 81 -40.23 15.67 3.36
C ARG A 81 -40.35 14.56 4.40
N SER A 82 -40.63 13.35 3.93
CA SER A 82 -40.87 12.14 4.73
C SER A 82 -40.17 10.96 4.09
N PHE A 83 -40.04 9.85 4.83
CA PHE A 83 -39.43 8.63 4.30
C PHE A 83 -40.18 8.18 3.03
N PRO A 84 -39.49 7.95 1.90
CA PRO A 84 -40.15 7.71 0.61
C PRO A 84 -41.06 6.49 0.59
N GLU A 85 -40.71 5.47 1.37
CA GLU A 85 -41.47 4.22 1.55
C GLU A 85 -41.72 4.01 3.05
N PRO A 86 -42.81 3.33 3.45
CA PRO A 86 -43.07 3.02 4.85
C PRO A 86 -41.89 2.29 5.47
N THR A 87 -41.24 2.91 6.45
CA THR A 87 -39.93 2.46 6.95
C THR A 87 -40.01 2.13 8.44
N HIS A 88 -39.53 0.95 8.82
CA HIS A 88 -39.26 0.61 10.22
C HIS A 88 -37.77 0.69 10.48
N VAL A 89 -37.38 1.47 11.49
CA VAL A 89 -36.00 1.64 11.95
C VAL A 89 -35.89 1.01 13.34
N HIS A 90 -35.21 -0.13 13.43
CA HIS A 90 -34.88 -0.80 14.68
C HIS A 90 -33.45 -0.45 15.09
N ILE A 91 -33.30 0.24 16.21
CA ILE A 91 -32.02 0.78 16.69
C ILE A 91 -31.53 -0.09 17.84
N ARG A 92 -30.28 -0.57 17.74
CA ARG A 92 -29.56 -1.27 18.80
C ARG A 92 -28.37 -0.44 19.20
N ASN A 93 -28.43 0.22 20.35
CA ASN A 93 -27.36 1.11 20.79
C ASN A 93 -26.79 0.70 22.14
N PRO A 94 -25.67 -0.04 22.18
CA PRO A 94 -24.95 -0.34 23.42
C PRO A 94 -24.05 0.82 23.87
N ILE A 95 -23.90 1.88 23.07
CA ILE A 95 -23.01 3.00 23.39
C ILE A 95 -23.62 3.83 24.54
N PRO A 96 -22.91 4.06 25.65
CA PRO A 96 -23.43 4.83 26.77
C PRO A 96 -23.74 6.30 26.39
N LEU A 97 -25.00 6.68 26.53
CA LEU A 97 -25.50 8.03 26.23
C LEU A 97 -24.92 9.05 27.22
N GLY A 98 -24.55 10.24 26.74
CA GLY A 98 -24.10 11.35 27.59
C GLY A 98 -22.79 11.12 28.37
N ARG A 99 -22.08 10.01 28.11
CA ARG A 99 -20.95 9.53 28.94
C ARG A 99 -19.57 9.70 28.34
N GLY A 100 -19.46 10.10 27.06
CA GLY A 100 -18.17 10.47 26.44
C GLY A 100 -17.64 9.49 25.39
N LEU A 101 -18.38 8.45 25.04
CA LEU A 101 -18.03 7.50 23.97
C LEU A 101 -18.69 7.83 22.62
N GLY A 102 -18.86 9.13 22.32
CA GLY A 102 -19.23 9.56 20.96
C GLY A 102 -20.62 9.11 20.47
N SER A 103 -21.55 8.77 21.37
CA SER A 103 -22.89 8.27 20.95
C SER A 103 -23.65 9.25 20.06
N SER A 104 -23.49 10.57 20.25
CA SER A 104 -24.08 11.58 19.38
C SER A 104 -23.48 11.52 17.97
N GLY A 105 -22.15 11.50 17.86
CA GLY A 105 -21.46 11.40 16.57
C GLY A 105 -21.80 10.12 15.82
N ALA A 106 -21.87 8.99 16.53
CA ALA A 106 -22.31 7.73 15.94
C ALA A 106 -23.76 7.81 15.44
N ALA A 107 -24.67 8.41 16.21
CA ALA A 107 -26.07 8.61 15.84
C ALA A 107 -26.23 9.55 14.63
N VAL A 108 -25.43 10.62 14.55
CA VAL A 108 -25.42 11.54 13.40
C VAL A 108 -24.94 10.83 12.15
N VAL A 109 -23.80 10.12 12.21
CA VAL A 109 -23.27 9.35 11.07
C VAL A 109 -24.28 8.29 10.62
N ALA A 110 -24.88 7.57 11.57
CA ALA A 110 -25.87 6.55 11.28
C ALA A 110 -27.16 7.15 10.69
N GLY A 111 -27.58 8.33 11.16
CA GLY A 111 -28.73 9.06 10.63
C GLY A 111 -28.49 9.59 9.22
N VAL A 112 -27.30 10.12 8.92
CA VAL A 112 -26.97 10.60 7.56
C VAL A 112 -26.94 9.41 6.61
N SER A 113 -26.33 8.30 7.04
CA SER A 113 -26.33 7.05 6.28
C SER A 113 -27.75 6.50 6.08
N LEU A 114 -28.60 6.53 7.10
CA LEU A 114 -30.00 6.14 6.99
C LEU A 114 -30.73 6.98 5.94
N GLY A 115 -30.57 8.31 5.98
CA GLY A 115 -31.14 9.23 4.99
C GLY A 115 -30.63 8.96 3.57
N ASN A 116 -29.35 8.63 3.42
CA ASN A 116 -28.76 8.21 2.15
C ASN A 116 -29.43 6.95 1.60
N GLU A 117 -29.57 5.91 2.42
CA GLU A 117 -30.09 4.61 2.00
C GLU A 117 -31.59 4.66 1.69
N VAL A 118 -32.41 5.21 2.58
CA VAL A 118 -33.87 5.32 2.34
C VAL A 118 -34.18 6.32 1.24
N GLY A 119 -33.33 7.34 1.08
CA GLY A 119 -33.40 8.33 0.03
C GLY A 119 -32.88 7.83 -1.32
N LYS A 120 -32.13 6.72 -1.37
CA LYS A 120 -31.43 6.23 -2.58
C LYS A 120 -30.60 7.36 -3.21
N LEU A 121 -29.81 8.06 -2.39
CA LEU A 121 -29.12 9.30 -2.77
C LEU A 121 -27.68 9.10 -3.28
N ASP A 122 -27.09 7.93 -3.03
CA ASP A 122 -25.74 7.55 -3.49
C ASP A 122 -24.63 8.54 -3.08
N LEU A 123 -24.70 9.02 -1.82
CA LEU A 123 -23.72 9.93 -1.26
C LEU A 123 -22.40 9.20 -0.92
N SER A 124 -21.28 9.77 -1.34
CA SER A 124 -19.94 9.29 -0.94
C SER A 124 -19.69 9.51 0.56
N LYS A 125 -18.72 8.78 1.16
CA LYS A 125 -18.33 9.00 2.57
C LYS A 125 -17.92 10.45 2.84
N ASP A 126 -17.17 11.09 1.95
CA ASP A 126 -16.80 12.50 2.10
C ASP A 126 -18.03 13.42 2.07
N ARG A 127 -19.03 13.07 1.25
CA ARG A 127 -20.27 13.83 1.25
C ARG A 127 -21.10 13.60 2.51
N ILE A 128 -21.12 12.37 3.03
CA ILE A 128 -21.71 12.04 4.34
C ILE A 128 -21.03 12.87 5.44
N LEU A 129 -19.71 13.02 5.39
CA LEU A 129 -18.97 13.88 6.33
C LEU A 129 -19.48 15.32 6.28
N ASP A 130 -19.66 15.91 5.10
CA ASP A 130 -20.18 17.29 4.99
C ASP A 130 -21.56 17.44 5.68
N PHE A 131 -22.47 16.49 5.49
CA PHE A 131 -23.76 16.48 6.19
C PHE A 131 -23.60 16.32 7.71
N CYS A 132 -22.71 15.42 8.14
CA CYS A 132 -22.43 15.22 9.56
C CYS A 132 -21.88 16.51 10.19
N LEU A 133 -20.99 17.22 9.52
CA LEU A 133 -20.35 18.44 10.03
C LEU A 133 -21.28 19.66 10.12
N MET A 134 -22.36 19.66 9.34
CA MET A 134 -23.42 20.67 9.49
C MET A 134 -24.25 20.48 10.76
N ILE A 135 -24.35 19.23 11.24
CA ILE A 135 -25.08 18.87 12.44
C ILE A 135 -24.15 18.93 13.67
N GLU A 136 -23.02 18.25 13.57
CA GLU A 136 -21.99 18.17 14.60
C GLU A 136 -20.77 18.97 14.15
N ARG A 137 -20.65 20.20 14.64
CA ARG A 137 -19.60 21.15 14.25
C ARG A 137 -18.20 20.78 14.75
N HIS A 138 -18.04 19.60 15.33
CA HIS A 138 -16.79 19.07 15.88
C HIS A 138 -16.40 17.84 15.06
N PRO A 139 -15.32 17.91 14.27
CA PRO A 139 -15.05 16.89 13.26
C PRO A 139 -14.43 15.62 13.86
N ASP A 140 -13.96 15.65 15.10
CA ASP A 140 -13.21 14.59 15.76
C ASP A 140 -14.05 13.31 15.99
N ASN A 141 -15.25 13.43 16.56
CA ASN A 141 -16.12 12.27 16.80
C ASN A 141 -16.67 11.68 15.50
N VAL A 142 -17.20 12.54 14.61
CA VAL A 142 -17.87 12.10 13.38
C VAL A 142 -16.89 11.54 12.36
N ALA A 143 -15.68 12.12 12.22
CA ALA A 143 -14.68 11.57 11.33
C ALA A 143 -14.17 10.22 11.83
N ALA A 144 -13.94 10.07 13.14
CA ALA A 144 -13.59 8.77 13.72
C ALA A 144 -14.69 7.73 13.47
N ALA A 145 -15.95 8.04 13.79
CA ALA A 145 -17.08 7.12 13.59
C ALA A 145 -17.29 6.75 12.10
N LEU A 146 -17.10 7.71 11.19
CA LEU A 146 -17.30 7.51 9.74
C LEU A 146 -16.17 6.72 9.07
N TYR A 147 -14.93 7.09 9.35
CA TYR A 147 -13.77 6.52 8.67
C TYR A 147 -13.11 5.38 9.43
N GLY A 148 -13.21 5.31 10.75
CA GLY A 148 -12.58 4.25 11.54
C GLY A 148 -11.08 4.46 11.81
N GLY A 149 -10.60 3.80 12.86
CA GLY A 149 -9.23 3.88 13.36
C GLY A 149 -8.94 5.15 14.15
N PHE A 150 -7.66 5.51 14.23
CA PHE A 150 -7.17 6.73 14.85
C PHE A 150 -7.09 7.85 13.80
N VAL A 151 -7.88 8.91 13.97
CA VAL A 151 -8.17 9.90 12.92
C VAL A 151 -7.88 11.31 13.43
N GLY A 152 -7.18 12.09 12.62
CA GLY A 152 -7.11 13.54 12.73
C GLY A 152 -8.06 14.19 11.74
N SER A 153 -8.77 15.22 12.15
CA SER A 153 -9.69 15.96 11.28
C SER A 153 -9.67 17.46 11.57
N TYR A 154 -10.02 18.26 10.55
CA TYR A 154 -10.15 19.70 10.69
C TYR A 154 -11.22 20.26 9.74
N LEU A 155 -11.77 21.40 10.10
CA LEU A 155 -12.70 22.16 9.27
C LEU A 155 -11.94 23.12 8.36
N LYS A 156 -12.31 23.21 7.09
CA LYS A 156 -11.76 24.26 6.21
C LYS A 156 -12.32 25.63 6.56
N GLU A 157 -11.52 26.67 6.32
CA GLU A 157 -12.05 28.02 6.19
C GLU A 157 -12.97 28.07 4.98
N LEU A 158 -14.18 28.58 5.19
CA LEU A 158 -15.19 28.70 4.14
C LEU A 158 -15.17 30.12 3.62
N ASP A 159 -15.46 30.29 2.33
CA ASP A 159 -15.63 31.61 1.73
C ASP A 159 -16.73 32.42 2.46
N PRO A 160 -16.70 33.76 2.44
CA PRO A 160 -17.64 34.61 3.19
C PRO A 160 -19.13 34.30 2.92
N GLU A 161 -19.48 33.85 1.71
CA GLU A 161 -20.85 33.43 1.36
C GLU A 161 -21.23 32.08 2.00
N ASP A 162 -20.28 31.17 2.17
CA ASP A 162 -20.48 29.91 2.91
C ASP A 162 -20.35 30.11 4.44
N MET A 163 -19.67 31.17 4.90
CA MET A 163 -19.71 31.62 6.30
C MET A 163 -21.11 32.10 6.71
N LYS A 164 -21.83 32.83 5.83
CA LYS A 164 -23.26 33.17 6.05
C LYS A 164 -24.16 31.92 6.14
N ARG A 165 -23.78 30.83 5.45
CA ARG A 165 -24.46 29.52 5.56
C ARG A 165 -24.07 28.74 6.83
N LYS A 166 -22.85 28.95 7.35
CA LYS A 166 -22.43 28.50 8.70
C LYS A 166 -23.26 29.14 9.81
N GLU A 167 -23.87 30.30 9.56
CA GLU A 167 -24.79 31.00 10.46
C GLU A 167 -26.26 30.54 10.34
N VAL A 168 -26.59 29.49 9.58
CA VAL A 168 -27.88 28.83 9.76
C VAL A 168 -27.89 28.31 11.20
N PRO A 169 -28.76 28.85 12.09
CA PRO A 169 -28.82 28.43 13.47
C PRO A 169 -28.93 26.91 13.53
N LEU A 170 -28.28 26.27 14.52
CA LEU A 170 -28.51 24.83 14.75
C LEU A 170 -30.02 24.56 14.85
N ALA A 171 -30.79 25.55 15.33
CA ALA A 171 -32.23 25.51 15.40
C ALA A 171 -32.99 25.58 14.04
N GLU A 172 -32.34 25.95 12.95
CA GLU A 172 -32.89 25.89 11.58
C GLU A 172 -32.46 24.60 10.84
N VAL A 173 -31.36 23.96 11.27
CA VAL A 173 -30.91 22.64 10.78
C VAL A 173 -31.59 21.50 11.55
N LEU A 174 -31.71 21.64 12.87
CA LEU A 174 -32.35 20.76 13.86
C LEU A 174 -32.88 21.64 15.03
N PRO A 175 -34.13 22.13 14.98
CA PRO A 175 -34.69 23.01 16.02
C PRO A 175 -34.58 22.43 17.44
N ALA A 176 -34.12 23.26 18.38
CA ALA A 176 -34.31 23.01 19.80
C ALA A 176 -35.72 23.52 20.22
N PRO A 177 -36.52 22.76 20.99
CA PRO A 177 -36.24 21.46 21.61
C PRO A 177 -36.70 20.29 20.72
N GLN A 178 -35.86 19.24 20.63
CA GLN A 178 -36.15 17.89 20.11
C GLN A 178 -37.36 17.76 19.15
N GLY A 179 -37.28 18.39 17.97
CA GLY A 179 -38.27 18.20 16.91
C GLY A 179 -39.11 19.43 16.59
N GLY A 180 -38.49 20.60 16.48
CA GLY A 180 -39.24 21.78 16.06
C GLY A 180 -39.90 21.60 14.69
N ASP A 181 -40.98 22.36 14.53
CA ASP A 181 -41.94 22.19 13.46
C ASP A 181 -41.28 22.27 12.07
N ASP A 182 -41.71 21.38 11.16
CA ASP A 182 -41.37 21.50 9.74
C ASP A 182 -41.84 22.88 9.24
N THR A 183 -40.90 23.81 9.07
CA THR A 183 -41.14 25.17 8.59
C THR A 183 -41.68 25.20 7.17
N GLY A 184 -41.64 24.06 6.48
CA GLY A 184 -42.03 23.89 5.10
C GLY A 184 -40.99 24.39 4.09
N LEU A 185 -39.86 24.89 4.56
CA LEU A 185 -38.74 25.30 3.72
C LEU A 185 -37.82 24.10 3.45
N THR A 186 -37.29 24.02 2.23
CA THR A 186 -36.27 23.03 1.87
C THR A 186 -34.94 23.50 2.46
N PRO A 187 -34.31 22.74 3.37
CA PRO A 187 -33.00 23.11 3.89
C PRO A 187 -31.97 23.13 2.76
N PRO A 188 -31.01 24.08 2.77
CA PRO A 188 -29.96 24.11 1.76
C PRO A 188 -29.08 22.86 1.89
N LEU A 189 -28.49 22.43 0.76
CA LEU A 189 -27.45 21.41 0.79
C LEU A 189 -26.23 21.95 1.56
N PRO A 190 -25.56 21.12 2.39
CA PRO A 190 -24.27 21.47 2.98
C PRO A 190 -23.28 21.94 1.90
N PRO A 191 -22.38 22.89 2.19
CA PRO A 191 -21.27 23.16 1.29
C PRO A 191 -20.44 21.89 1.08
N ILE A 192 -19.69 21.82 -0.02
CA ILE A 192 -18.90 20.64 -0.38
C ILE A 192 -17.49 20.80 0.19
N ASP A 193 -16.92 19.71 0.70
CA ASP A 193 -15.52 19.64 1.14
C ASP A 193 -15.22 20.56 2.34
N ILE A 194 -16.12 20.59 3.32
CA ILE A 194 -16.02 21.46 4.51
C ILE A 194 -15.14 20.88 5.62
N GLY A 195 -14.81 19.59 5.54
CA GLY A 195 -13.92 18.91 6.47
C GLY A 195 -12.89 18.05 5.75
N LYS A 196 -11.70 17.97 6.31
CA LYS A 196 -10.65 17.04 5.90
C LYS A 196 -10.29 16.12 7.04
N HIS A 197 -9.80 14.94 6.70
CA HIS A 197 -9.36 13.94 7.65
C HIS A 197 -8.08 13.26 7.18
N ILE A 198 -7.38 12.64 8.12
CA ILE A 198 -6.27 11.73 7.88
C ILE A 198 -6.33 10.63 8.93
N ARG A 199 -6.10 9.38 8.51
CA ARG A 199 -5.94 8.28 9.45
C ARG A 199 -4.46 8.17 9.83
N PHE A 200 -4.19 8.21 11.12
CA PHE A 200 -2.85 8.04 11.68
C PHE A 200 -2.53 6.55 11.90
N PRO A 201 -1.24 6.17 11.92
CA PRO A 201 -0.83 4.83 12.32
C PRO A 201 -1.17 4.58 13.79
N TRP A 202 -1.38 3.30 14.14
CA TRP A 202 -1.66 2.84 15.49
C TRP A 202 -0.94 1.53 15.74
N ALA A 203 -0.17 1.44 16.83
CA ALA A 203 0.53 0.24 17.23
C ALA A 203 -0.47 -0.82 17.74
N SER A 204 -0.43 -2.02 17.16
CA SER A 204 -1.45 -3.07 17.39
C SER A 204 -1.43 -3.63 18.82
N GLU A 205 -0.33 -3.43 19.54
CA GLU A 205 -0.15 -3.78 20.94
C GLU A 205 -1.00 -2.89 21.88
N ILE A 206 -1.42 -1.69 21.43
CA ILE A 206 -2.16 -0.75 22.26
C ILE A 206 -3.66 -1.08 22.24
N LYS A 207 -4.21 -1.31 23.44
CA LYS A 207 -5.64 -1.47 23.71
C LYS A 207 -6.16 -0.31 24.56
N CYS A 208 -7.48 -0.10 24.54
CA CYS A 208 -8.14 1.00 25.21
C CYS A 208 -9.03 0.50 26.34
N ILE A 209 -8.70 0.84 27.58
CA ILE A 209 -9.55 0.61 28.74
C ILE A 209 -10.47 1.82 28.88
N ALA A 210 -11.77 1.64 28.66
CA ALA A 210 -12.78 2.68 28.84
C ALA A 210 -13.49 2.48 30.18
N VAL A 211 -13.21 3.32 31.18
CA VAL A 211 -13.90 3.32 32.47
C VAL A 211 -15.05 4.33 32.42
N ILE A 212 -16.27 3.85 32.61
CA ILE A 212 -17.52 4.55 32.30
C ILE A 212 -18.29 4.82 33.60
N PRO A 213 -18.24 6.04 34.15
CA PRO A 213 -19.05 6.44 35.30
C PRO A 213 -20.55 6.45 35.01
N ASP A 214 -21.35 6.09 36.03
CA ASP A 214 -22.81 6.05 35.97
C ASP A 214 -23.44 7.43 36.23
N PHE A 215 -23.01 8.44 35.47
CA PHE A 215 -23.63 9.76 35.40
C PHE A 215 -23.29 10.44 34.07
N GLU A 216 -24.02 11.49 33.73
CA GLU A 216 -23.86 12.18 32.45
C GLU A 216 -23.27 13.58 32.60
N VAL A 217 -22.51 13.99 31.58
CA VAL A 217 -22.06 15.38 31.43
C VAL A 217 -22.44 15.85 30.04
N ALA A 218 -23.37 16.80 29.97
CA ALA A 218 -23.79 17.38 28.71
C ALA A 218 -22.63 18.12 28.00
N THR A 219 -22.49 17.93 26.68
CA THR A 219 -21.44 18.58 25.87
C THR A 219 -21.41 20.10 26.04
N ALA A 220 -22.58 20.74 26.11
CA ALA A 220 -22.70 22.18 26.35
C ALA A 220 -22.09 22.60 27.69
N LYS A 221 -22.33 21.82 28.76
CA LYS A 221 -21.75 22.06 30.09
C LYS A 221 -20.24 21.88 30.07
N ALA A 222 -19.75 20.81 29.43
CA ALA A 222 -18.31 20.54 29.27
C ALA A 222 -17.57 21.59 28.43
N ARG A 223 -18.26 22.28 27.52
CA ARG A 223 -17.71 23.45 26.79
C ARG A 223 -17.80 24.73 27.61
N SER A 224 -18.84 24.92 28.42
CA SER A 224 -19.03 26.15 29.21
C SER A 224 -17.95 26.41 30.25
N VAL A 225 -17.22 25.38 30.68
CA VAL A 225 -16.10 25.50 31.62
C VAL A 225 -14.77 25.86 30.96
N LEU A 226 -14.70 25.83 29.62
CA LEU A 226 -13.50 26.19 28.88
C LEU A 226 -13.34 27.72 28.85
N PRO A 227 -12.10 28.23 28.97
CA PRO A 227 -11.87 29.67 28.91
C PRO A 227 -12.10 30.20 27.49
N THR A 228 -12.43 31.49 27.38
CA THR A 228 -12.57 32.17 26.09
C THR A 228 -11.23 32.53 25.44
N SER A 229 -10.12 32.41 26.18
CA SER A 229 -8.77 32.66 25.70
C SER A 229 -7.76 31.78 26.43
N TYR A 230 -6.65 31.47 25.77
CA TYR A 230 -5.56 30.67 26.31
C TYR A 230 -4.25 31.45 26.33
N ALA A 231 -3.39 31.18 27.30
CA ALA A 231 -2.04 31.72 27.30
C ALA A 231 -1.23 31.13 26.13
N LYS A 232 -0.40 31.95 25.48
CA LYS A 232 0.49 31.51 24.39
C LYS A 232 1.32 30.28 24.78
N ALA A 233 1.81 30.24 26.02
CA ALA A 233 2.60 29.12 26.52
C ALA A 233 1.82 27.79 26.55
N ASP A 234 0.54 27.83 26.88
CA ASP A 234 -0.30 26.63 26.98
C ASP A 234 -0.74 26.14 25.59
N VAL A 235 -0.99 27.06 24.65
CA VAL A 235 -1.23 26.70 23.25
C VAL A 235 0.00 26.04 22.63
N ILE A 236 1.19 26.63 22.81
CA ILE A 236 2.45 26.04 22.32
C ILE A 236 2.68 24.65 22.94
N TYR A 237 2.42 24.51 24.24
CA TYR A 237 2.54 23.24 24.97
C TYR A 237 1.67 22.14 24.35
N ASN A 238 0.42 22.44 23.99
CA ASN A 238 -0.47 21.50 23.34
C ASN A 238 -0.04 21.17 21.91
N LEU A 239 0.39 22.18 21.12
CA LEU A 239 0.84 21.98 19.74
C LEU A 239 2.07 21.05 19.65
N GLN A 240 3.00 21.16 20.60
CA GLN A 240 4.15 20.26 20.68
C GLN A 240 3.72 18.81 20.90
N ARG A 241 2.78 18.60 21.81
CA ARG A 241 2.32 17.27 22.21
C ARG A 241 1.45 16.61 21.17
N VAL A 242 0.53 17.36 20.56
CA VAL A 242 -0.32 16.81 19.48
C VAL A 242 0.51 16.38 18.28
N ALA A 243 1.58 17.12 17.95
CA ALA A 243 2.50 16.77 16.86
C ALA A 243 3.29 15.48 17.15
N LEU A 244 3.69 15.25 18.40
CA LEU A 244 4.42 14.05 18.81
C LEU A 244 3.48 12.85 18.98
N LEU A 245 2.32 13.05 19.59
CA LEU A 245 1.39 11.98 19.97
C LEU A 245 0.90 11.18 18.76
N THR A 246 0.59 11.86 17.64
CA THR A 246 0.11 11.21 16.41
C THR A 246 1.12 10.23 15.80
N THR A 247 2.42 10.49 16.02
CA THR A 247 3.50 9.61 15.57
C THR A 247 3.81 8.56 16.63
N ALA A 248 3.87 8.94 17.91
CA ALA A 248 4.23 8.06 19.02
C ALA A 248 3.26 6.87 19.16
N LEU A 249 1.96 7.11 18.98
CA LEU A 249 0.94 6.05 19.02
C LEU A 249 1.04 5.03 17.86
N GLY A 250 1.80 5.35 16.80
CA GLY A 250 2.05 4.46 15.67
C GLY A 250 3.36 3.66 15.76
N GLN A 251 4.19 3.89 16.77
CA GLN A 251 5.48 3.22 16.92
C GLN A 251 5.35 1.86 17.61
N SER A 252 6.02 0.84 17.07
CA SER A 252 6.15 -0.48 17.67
C SER A 252 7.63 -0.79 17.93
N PRO A 253 8.02 -1.14 19.17
CA PRO A 253 7.15 -1.23 20.36
C PRO A 253 6.70 0.16 20.87
N PRO A 254 5.52 0.28 21.51
CA PRO A 254 5.06 1.55 22.08
C PRO A 254 6.00 2.10 23.16
N ASN A 255 6.31 3.40 23.07
CA ASN A 255 7.10 4.10 24.09
C ASN A 255 6.16 4.76 25.13
N ALA A 256 6.10 4.18 26.33
CA ALA A 256 5.19 4.63 27.39
C ALA A 256 5.46 6.07 27.86
N GLU A 257 6.73 6.47 28.01
CA GLU A 257 7.11 7.83 28.43
C GLU A 257 6.67 8.85 27.39
N LEU A 258 7.00 8.60 26.12
CA LEU A 258 6.66 9.49 25.01
C LEU A 258 5.14 9.62 24.81
N ILE A 259 4.40 8.52 24.92
CA ILE A 259 2.93 8.53 24.80
C ILE A 259 2.31 9.25 25.99
N TYR A 260 2.76 8.98 27.22
CA TYR A 260 2.23 9.62 28.42
C TYR A 260 2.45 11.14 28.40
N ASP A 261 3.66 11.58 28.05
CA ASP A 261 4.00 13.00 27.92
C ASP A 261 3.24 13.66 26.76
N GLY A 262 3.07 12.92 25.66
CA GLY A 262 2.30 13.33 24.50
C GLY A 262 0.80 13.46 24.76
N MET A 263 0.26 12.74 25.75
CA MET A 263 -1.16 12.81 26.13
C MET A 263 -1.48 13.94 27.11
N GLN A 264 -0.47 14.66 27.62
CA GLN A 264 -0.71 15.77 28.54
C GLN A 264 -1.40 16.94 27.82
N ASP A 265 -2.36 17.56 28.50
CA ASP A 265 -3.19 18.61 27.92
C ASP A 265 -3.28 19.83 28.83
N LYS A 266 -3.31 21.01 28.21
CA LYS A 266 -3.57 22.29 28.87
C LYS A 266 -4.75 23.06 28.29
N VAL A 267 -5.42 22.53 27.28
CA VAL A 267 -6.50 23.24 26.57
C VAL A 267 -7.87 22.89 27.13
N HIS A 268 -8.17 21.62 27.41
CA HIS A 268 -9.54 21.22 27.78
C HIS A 268 -9.64 20.41 29.05
N GLN A 269 -8.75 19.45 29.29
CA GLN A 269 -8.80 18.55 30.45
C GLN A 269 -8.66 19.29 31.79
N PRO A 270 -7.76 20.29 31.97
CA PRO A 270 -7.63 20.98 33.25
C PRO A 270 -8.90 21.69 33.72
N TYR A 271 -9.74 22.10 32.77
CA TYR A 271 -10.99 22.80 33.03
C TYR A 271 -12.14 21.79 33.20
N ARG A 272 -12.23 20.81 32.30
CA ARG A 272 -13.27 19.78 32.31
C ARG A 272 -13.19 18.85 33.51
N LYS A 273 -12.00 18.62 34.06
CA LYS A 273 -11.85 17.73 35.22
C LYS A 273 -12.62 18.16 36.46
N THR A 274 -13.00 19.43 36.55
CA THR A 274 -13.82 19.96 37.65
C THR A 274 -15.26 19.43 37.63
N LEU A 275 -15.71 18.90 36.48
CA LEU A 275 -17.05 18.35 36.30
C LEU A 275 -17.17 16.89 36.76
N ILE A 276 -16.03 16.25 37.07
CA ILE A 276 -15.93 14.81 37.31
C ILE A 276 -15.24 14.61 38.67
N PRO A 277 -15.99 14.24 39.72
CA PRO A 277 -15.41 14.00 41.04
C PRO A 277 -14.31 12.93 41.00
N GLY A 278 -13.25 13.11 41.80
CA GLY A 278 -12.11 12.18 41.88
C GLY A 278 -11.10 12.27 40.73
N LEU A 279 -11.46 12.86 39.58
CA LEU A 279 -10.63 12.85 38.38
C LEU A 279 -9.27 13.55 38.53
N THR A 280 -9.21 14.63 39.30
CA THR A 280 -7.93 15.33 39.55
C THR A 280 -6.92 14.41 40.23
N GLU A 281 -7.36 13.56 41.15
CA GLU A 281 -6.47 12.63 41.84
C GLU A 281 -6.11 11.44 40.95
N ILE A 282 -7.05 10.97 40.13
CA ILE A 282 -6.81 9.89 39.16
C ILE A 282 -5.72 10.31 38.16
N LEU A 283 -5.89 11.44 37.47
CA LEU A 283 -4.92 11.91 36.47
C LEU A 283 -3.53 12.21 37.05
N ARG A 284 -3.45 12.47 38.36
CA ARG A 284 -2.19 12.73 39.08
C ARG A 284 -1.50 11.45 39.56
N SER A 285 -2.26 10.43 39.97
CA SER A 285 -1.75 9.20 40.58
C SER A 285 -1.51 8.05 39.59
N VAL A 286 -2.15 8.12 38.42
CA VAL A 286 -2.09 7.07 37.39
C VAL A 286 -1.09 7.47 36.30
N THR A 287 0.09 6.85 36.36
CA THR A 287 1.26 7.10 35.51
C THR A 287 1.82 5.76 35.03
N PRO A 288 2.60 5.71 33.92
CA PRO A 288 3.29 4.49 33.50
C PRO A 288 4.22 3.93 34.58
N GLU A 289 4.82 4.78 35.40
CA GLU A 289 5.69 4.38 36.51
C GLU A 289 4.90 3.71 37.64
N SER A 290 3.71 4.24 37.97
CA SER A 290 2.86 3.67 39.03
C SER A 290 2.05 2.46 38.58
N HIS A 291 1.74 2.34 37.28
CA HIS A 291 0.89 1.30 36.72
C HIS A 291 1.56 0.65 35.50
N PRO A 292 2.33 -0.43 35.70
CA PRO A 292 3.00 -1.13 34.59
C PRO A 292 1.99 -1.56 33.52
N GLY A 293 2.35 -1.35 32.25
CA GLY A 293 1.48 -1.64 31.09
C GLY A 293 0.63 -0.46 30.64
N LEU A 294 0.46 0.58 31.47
CA LEU A 294 -0.17 1.84 31.07
C LEU A 294 0.76 2.66 30.17
N LEU A 295 0.22 3.22 29.10
CA LEU A 295 0.90 4.15 28.20
C LEU A 295 0.40 5.59 28.39
N GLY A 296 -0.87 5.78 28.73
CA GLY A 296 -1.41 7.10 29.01
C GLY A 296 -2.89 7.07 29.35
N ILE A 297 -3.40 8.19 29.88
CA ILE A 297 -4.79 8.31 30.32
C ILE A 297 -5.33 9.70 30.01
N CYS A 298 -6.54 9.77 29.49
CA CYS A 298 -7.21 11.02 29.16
C CYS A 298 -8.73 10.93 29.39
N LEU A 299 -9.40 12.07 29.31
CA LEU A 299 -10.84 12.13 29.16
C LEU A 299 -11.26 11.68 27.76
N SER A 300 -12.37 10.93 27.70
CA SER A 300 -13.01 10.55 26.45
C SER A 300 -14.05 11.60 26.07
N GLY A 301 -13.72 12.45 25.11
CA GLY A 301 -14.62 13.47 24.59
C GLY A 301 -15.01 14.53 25.62
N ALA A 302 -16.31 14.84 25.66
CA ALA A 302 -16.90 15.81 26.58
C ALA A 302 -17.53 15.18 27.84
N GLY A 303 -17.55 13.85 27.92
CA GLY A 303 -18.20 13.09 28.98
C GLY A 303 -17.26 12.66 30.11
N PRO A 304 -17.81 12.00 31.15
CA PRO A 304 -17.06 11.53 32.30
C PRO A 304 -16.20 10.27 32.07
N THR A 305 -16.32 9.57 30.95
CA THR A 305 -15.52 8.38 30.66
C THR A 305 -14.02 8.70 30.65
N LEU A 306 -13.25 7.85 31.33
CA LEU A 306 -11.80 7.82 31.27
C LEU A 306 -11.34 6.80 30.22
N LEU A 307 -10.45 7.22 29.34
CA LEU A 307 -9.79 6.36 28.38
C LEU A 307 -8.32 6.17 28.79
N ALA A 308 -7.95 4.95 29.15
CA ALA A 308 -6.57 4.57 29.41
C ALA A 308 -6.04 3.71 28.27
N LEU A 309 -4.89 4.09 27.71
CA LEU A 309 -4.16 3.33 26.70
C LEU A 309 -3.16 2.42 27.40
N ALA A 310 -3.15 1.13 27.07
CA ALA A 310 -2.29 0.16 27.72
C ALA A 310 -1.90 -0.99 26.77
N THR A 311 -0.79 -1.67 27.07
CA THR A 311 -0.35 -2.89 26.36
C THR A 311 -0.60 -4.17 27.16
N SER A 312 -0.79 -4.05 28.47
CA SER A 312 -0.99 -5.18 29.39
C SER A 312 -1.62 -4.69 30.71
N ASN A 313 -1.91 -5.62 31.63
CA ASN A 313 -2.46 -5.34 32.97
C ASN A 313 -3.82 -4.63 32.97
N PHE A 314 -4.64 -4.88 31.95
CA PHE A 314 -5.92 -4.20 31.72
C PHE A 314 -6.87 -4.24 32.93
N ASP A 315 -7.15 -5.43 33.47
CA ASP A 315 -8.06 -5.60 34.61
C ASP A 315 -7.58 -4.85 35.86
N HIS A 316 -6.27 -4.87 36.12
CA HIS A 316 -5.70 -4.21 37.29
C HIS A 316 -5.79 -2.69 37.19
N ILE A 317 -5.46 -2.13 36.01
CA ILE A 317 -5.61 -0.70 35.74
C ILE A 317 -7.08 -0.30 35.85
N ALA A 318 -8.00 -1.05 35.22
CA ALA A 318 -9.43 -0.78 35.27
C ALA A 318 -9.98 -0.81 36.70
N THR A 319 -9.65 -1.86 37.47
CA THR A 319 -10.09 -2.01 38.86
C THR A 319 -9.62 -0.85 39.73
N TYR A 320 -8.35 -0.45 39.59
CA TYR A 320 -7.83 0.70 40.33
C TYR A 320 -8.61 1.99 40.01
N LEU A 321 -8.89 2.25 38.74
CA LEU A 321 -9.66 3.43 38.32
C LEU A 321 -11.09 3.42 38.87
N ILE A 322 -11.75 2.25 38.88
CA ILE A 322 -13.09 2.07 39.46
C ILE A 322 -13.08 2.31 40.98
N ASP A 323 -12.04 1.83 41.68
CA ASP A 323 -11.90 2.05 43.12
C ASP A 323 -11.72 3.53 43.46
N GLN A 324 -11.03 4.31 42.62
CA GLN A 324 -10.92 5.76 42.83
C GLN A 324 -12.28 6.46 42.69
N PHE A 325 -13.08 6.09 41.70
CA PHE A 325 -14.44 6.63 41.57
C PHE A 325 -15.36 6.18 42.72
N SER A 326 -15.17 4.96 43.22
CA SER A 326 -15.96 4.43 44.33
C SER A 326 -15.76 5.22 45.63
N LYS A 327 -14.57 5.82 45.85
CA LYS A 327 -14.31 6.74 46.97
C LYS A 327 -15.19 8.00 46.93
N GLU A 328 -15.63 8.39 45.75
CA GLU A 328 -16.55 9.50 45.51
C GLU A 328 -18.02 9.04 45.44
N ASN A 329 -18.31 7.78 45.79
CA ASN A 329 -19.61 7.13 45.66
C ASN A 329 -20.14 7.06 44.22
N ILE A 330 -19.25 7.01 43.24
CA ILE A 330 -19.59 6.89 41.82
C ILE A 330 -19.44 5.44 41.40
N LYS A 331 -20.52 4.85 40.88
CA LYS A 331 -20.48 3.52 40.26
C LYS A 331 -19.91 3.63 38.85
N CYS A 332 -19.08 2.67 38.46
CA CYS A 332 -18.47 2.60 37.14
C CYS A 332 -18.58 1.20 36.55
N GLY A 333 -18.81 1.12 35.24
CA GLY A 333 -18.47 -0.04 34.43
C GLY A 333 -17.14 0.18 33.72
N TRP A 334 -16.58 -0.86 33.10
CA TRP A 334 -15.46 -0.69 32.18
C TRP A 334 -15.54 -1.68 31.02
N GLU A 335 -14.95 -1.28 29.89
CA GLU A 335 -14.84 -2.09 28.68
C GLU A 335 -13.40 -2.08 28.18
N LEU A 336 -12.94 -3.22 27.66
CA LEU A 336 -11.69 -3.30 26.90
C LEU A 336 -12.01 -3.18 25.41
N LEU A 337 -11.60 -2.08 24.81
CA LEU A 337 -11.92 -1.72 23.44
C LEU A 337 -10.65 -1.67 22.58
N GLU A 338 -10.85 -1.93 21.29
CA GLU A 338 -9.80 -1.86 20.27
C GLU A 338 -10.19 -0.84 19.19
N PRO A 339 -9.22 -0.29 18.43
CA PRO A 339 -9.54 0.56 17.30
C PRO A 339 -10.43 -0.16 16.28
N ALA A 340 -11.58 0.43 15.97
CA ALA A 340 -12.49 -0.05 14.93
C ALA A 340 -12.11 0.57 13.58
N TYR A 341 -11.48 -0.20 12.69
CA TYR A 341 -10.94 0.32 11.42
C TYR A 341 -11.97 0.48 10.29
N ASP A 342 -13.12 -0.20 10.37
CA ASP A 342 -14.11 -0.19 9.29
C ASP A 342 -14.92 1.12 9.22
N GLY A 343 -15.03 1.83 10.35
CA GLY A 343 -15.90 3.01 10.45
C GLY A 343 -17.36 2.67 10.16
N LEU A 344 -18.09 3.57 9.50
CA LEU A 344 -19.44 3.32 9.00
C LEU A 344 -19.44 2.16 7.99
N THR A 345 -20.32 1.18 8.21
CA THR A 345 -20.62 0.08 7.27
C THR A 345 -22.12 -0.09 7.06
N VAL A 346 -22.52 -0.51 5.85
CA VAL A 346 -23.93 -0.71 5.46
C VAL A 346 -24.07 -2.04 4.71
N THR A 347 -25.07 -2.87 5.04
CA THR A 347 -25.39 -4.15 4.40
C THR A 347 -26.89 -4.23 4.07
N SER A 348 -27.35 -5.00 3.07
CA SER A 348 -28.78 -5.12 2.76
C SER A 348 -29.18 -6.50 2.22
N SER A 349 -30.34 -7.02 2.67
CA SER A 349 -30.88 -8.36 2.40
C SER A 349 -31.68 -8.48 1.09
N ASP A 350 -32.09 -7.36 0.48
CA ASP A 350 -32.71 -7.38 -0.87
C ASP A 350 -31.66 -7.45 -1.99
N LYS A 351 -30.38 -7.56 -1.62
CA LYS A 351 -29.32 -7.99 -2.52
C LYS A 351 -29.21 -9.51 -2.54
N SER A 352 -30.32 -10.20 -2.89
CA SER A 352 -30.24 -11.51 -3.56
C SER A 352 -30.07 -11.38 -5.08
N GLN A 353 -29.87 -10.16 -5.57
CA GLN A 353 -28.88 -9.93 -6.61
C GLN A 353 -27.65 -9.40 -5.89
N HIS A 354 -26.51 -10.09 -5.99
CA HIS A 354 -25.23 -9.44 -5.77
C HIS A 354 -25.29 -8.07 -6.45
N ALA A 355 -25.31 -6.96 -5.71
CA ALA A 355 -24.70 -5.78 -6.28
C ALA A 355 -23.27 -6.22 -6.53
N ALA A 356 -22.87 -6.20 -7.80
CA ALA A 356 -21.51 -6.54 -8.17
C ALA A 356 -20.59 -5.82 -7.19
N MET A 357 -19.81 -6.59 -6.40
CA MET A 357 -18.58 -6.04 -5.87
C MET A 357 -17.90 -5.43 -7.08
N THR A 358 -17.76 -4.12 -7.10
CA THR A 358 -16.92 -3.56 -8.15
C THR A 358 -15.51 -4.03 -7.82
N TYR A 359 -14.71 -4.28 -8.83
CA TYR A 359 -13.29 -4.55 -8.63
C TYR A 359 -12.67 -3.43 -7.76
N ALA A 360 -13.21 -2.20 -7.84
CA ALA A 360 -12.80 -1.04 -7.06
C ALA A 360 -13.03 -1.17 -5.55
N ASP A 361 -14.09 -1.86 -5.13
CA ASP A 361 -14.37 -2.12 -3.70
C ASP A 361 -13.38 -3.11 -3.08
N ALA A 362 -12.76 -3.96 -3.91
CA ALA A 362 -11.63 -4.81 -3.52
C ALA A 362 -10.28 -4.07 -3.58
N GLY A 363 -10.30 -2.75 -3.78
CA GLY A 363 -9.12 -1.91 -3.95
C GLY A 363 -8.53 -1.93 -5.36
N VAL A 364 -9.30 -2.35 -6.37
CA VAL A 364 -8.83 -2.48 -7.77
C VAL A 364 -9.59 -1.57 -8.74
N SER A 365 -8.96 -0.50 -9.22
CA SER A 365 -9.57 0.48 -10.10
C SER A 365 -9.49 0.06 -11.57
N ILE A 366 -10.64 -0.31 -12.16
CA ILE A 366 -10.78 -0.53 -13.61
C ILE A 366 -10.44 0.76 -14.39
N ASP A 367 -10.82 1.93 -13.86
CA ASP A 367 -10.53 3.22 -14.48
C ASP A 367 -9.03 3.53 -14.52
N SER A 368 -8.30 3.21 -13.44
CA SER A 368 -6.84 3.36 -13.40
C SER A 368 -6.15 2.39 -14.35
N GLY A 369 -6.68 1.17 -14.50
CA GLY A 369 -6.24 0.22 -15.53
C GLY A 369 -6.46 0.75 -16.95
N ASN A 370 -7.64 1.33 -17.23
CA ASN A 370 -7.93 1.96 -18.51
C ASN A 370 -7.03 3.19 -18.78
N GLU A 371 -6.79 4.02 -17.77
CA GLU A 371 -5.89 5.17 -17.85
C GLU A 371 -4.45 4.71 -18.15
N LEU A 372 -3.98 3.67 -17.48
CA LEU A 372 -2.68 3.06 -17.74
C LEU A 372 -2.58 2.60 -19.20
N VAL A 373 -3.57 1.84 -19.70
CA VAL A 373 -3.61 1.37 -21.09
C VAL A 373 -3.52 2.54 -22.07
N GLN A 374 -4.28 3.62 -21.87
CA GLN A 374 -4.18 4.79 -22.75
C GLN A 374 -2.80 5.45 -22.68
N SER A 375 -2.19 5.51 -21.49
CA SER A 375 -0.91 6.16 -21.26
C SER A 375 0.27 5.40 -21.89
N ILE A 376 0.23 4.06 -21.89
CA ILE A 376 1.33 3.23 -22.40
C ILE A 376 1.22 2.89 -23.89
N LYS A 377 0.07 3.13 -24.54
CA LYS A 377 -0.17 2.79 -25.97
C LYS A 377 0.96 3.20 -26.91
N ALA A 378 1.47 4.42 -26.76
CA ALA A 378 2.54 4.92 -27.61
C ALA A 378 3.87 4.17 -27.39
N ALA A 379 4.19 3.86 -26.12
CA ALA A 379 5.37 3.07 -25.78
C ALA A 379 5.26 1.65 -26.33
N VAL A 380 4.11 1.00 -26.17
CA VAL A 380 3.89 -0.36 -26.68
C VAL A 380 3.94 -0.41 -28.21
N ALA A 381 3.24 0.51 -28.90
CA ALA A 381 3.26 0.59 -30.36
C ALA A 381 4.67 0.84 -30.94
N SER A 382 5.57 1.45 -30.17
CA SER A 382 6.97 1.64 -30.57
C SER A 382 7.76 0.33 -30.68
N THR A 383 7.24 -0.77 -30.15
CA THR A 383 7.84 -2.11 -30.21
C THR A 383 7.40 -2.95 -31.41
N ARG A 384 6.50 -2.41 -32.26
CA ARG A 384 5.95 -3.15 -33.40
C ARG A 384 7.03 -3.76 -34.28
N ARG A 385 6.74 -4.93 -34.83
CA ARG A 385 7.62 -5.65 -35.77
C ARG A 385 6.79 -6.37 -36.84
N PRO A 386 7.40 -6.84 -37.93
CA PRO A 386 6.70 -7.68 -38.90
C PRO A 386 6.00 -8.87 -38.20
N GLY A 387 4.71 -9.00 -38.44
CA GLY A 387 3.85 -10.03 -37.84
C GLY A 387 3.23 -9.67 -36.49
N ALA A 388 3.62 -8.59 -35.82
CA ALA A 388 3.03 -8.16 -34.55
C ALA A 388 2.93 -6.63 -34.47
N ASP A 389 1.70 -6.12 -34.53
CA ASP A 389 1.42 -4.68 -34.57
C ASP A 389 1.61 -3.98 -33.22
N ALA A 390 1.78 -4.76 -32.14
CA ALA A 390 1.90 -4.26 -30.76
C ALA A 390 0.73 -3.33 -30.37
N ASP A 391 -0.49 -3.71 -30.80
CA ASP A 391 -1.73 -3.05 -30.41
C ASP A 391 -2.29 -3.69 -29.13
N ILE A 392 -2.74 -2.86 -28.19
CA ILE A 392 -3.17 -3.27 -26.85
C ILE A 392 -4.58 -2.79 -26.53
N GLY A 393 -5.27 -3.54 -25.66
CA GLY A 393 -6.68 -3.32 -25.29
C GLY A 393 -7.63 -4.41 -25.81
N GLY A 394 -7.12 -5.37 -26.58
CA GLY A 394 -7.83 -6.61 -26.94
C GLY A 394 -7.57 -7.76 -25.95
N PHE A 395 -8.18 -8.92 -26.20
CA PHE A 395 -8.10 -10.10 -25.32
C PHE A 395 -6.73 -10.81 -25.30
N GLY A 396 -5.85 -10.51 -26.25
CA GLY A 396 -4.54 -11.15 -26.32
C GLY A 396 -3.68 -10.59 -27.45
N GLY A 397 -2.38 -10.80 -27.31
CA GLY A 397 -1.39 -10.47 -28.32
C GLY A 397 -1.35 -11.52 -29.43
N ALA A 398 -1.27 -11.07 -30.68
CA ALA A 398 -1.15 -11.93 -31.85
C ALA A 398 0.20 -11.77 -32.54
N LEU A 399 0.70 -12.87 -33.10
CA LEU A 399 1.87 -12.90 -33.97
C LEU A 399 1.55 -13.73 -35.22
N ASP A 400 1.57 -13.08 -36.38
CA ASP A 400 1.58 -13.74 -37.67
C ASP A 400 3.01 -14.18 -38.02
N LEU A 401 3.27 -15.48 -37.87
CA LEU A 401 4.56 -16.10 -38.17
C LEU A 401 4.97 -15.93 -39.64
N ALA A 402 4.02 -16.01 -40.58
CA ALA A 402 4.34 -15.87 -42.00
C ALA A 402 4.77 -14.43 -42.32
N ALA A 403 4.05 -13.44 -41.78
CA ALA A 403 4.43 -12.03 -41.90
C ALA A 403 5.74 -11.70 -41.15
N ALA A 404 6.07 -12.43 -40.09
CA ALA A 404 7.36 -12.36 -39.40
C ALA A 404 8.50 -13.06 -40.15
N GLY A 405 8.24 -13.65 -41.32
CA GLY A 405 9.26 -14.29 -42.17
C GLY A 405 9.46 -15.80 -41.93
N TYR A 406 8.55 -16.44 -41.22
CA TYR A 406 8.56 -17.88 -40.95
C TYR A 406 7.56 -18.60 -41.86
N THR A 407 8.02 -19.01 -43.05
CA THR A 407 7.21 -19.69 -44.07
C THR A 407 7.09 -21.20 -43.88
N GLU A 408 7.93 -21.77 -43.00
CA GLU A 408 7.84 -23.16 -42.55
C GLU A 408 7.63 -23.20 -41.03
N PRO A 409 7.00 -24.25 -40.46
CA PRO A 409 6.77 -24.35 -39.02
C PRO A 409 8.08 -24.24 -38.22
N PRO A 410 8.27 -23.19 -37.41
CA PRO A 410 9.44 -23.04 -36.55
C PRO A 410 9.29 -23.86 -35.27
N ILE A 411 10.38 -23.96 -34.50
CA ILE A 411 10.31 -24.38 -33.10
C ILE A 411 10.12 -23.11 -32.26
N LEU A 412 9.09 -23.08 -31.43
CA LEU A 412 8.86 -21.99 -30.47
C LEU A 412 9.57 -22.29 -29.15
N ILE A 413 10.22 -21.29 -28.59
CA ILE A 413 10.90 -21.35 -27.30
C ILE A 413 10.32 -20.26 -26.42
N GLN A 414 10.04 -20.59 -25.17
CA GLN A 414 9.41 -19.68 -24.22
C GLN A 414 10.25 -19.57 -22.96
N ALA A 415 10.34 -18.35 -22.41
CA ALA A 415 11.01 -18.05 -21.15
C ALA A 415 10.06 -17.24 -20.28
N ILE A 416 10.11 -17.47 -18.97
CA ILE A 416 9.39 -16.71 -17.96
C ILE A 416 10.33 -16.40 -16.79
N ASP A 417 10.42 -15.13 -16.41
CA ASP A 417 11.28 -14.67 -15.32
C ASP A 417 10.81 -13.31 -14.78
N GLY A 418 11.27 -12.94 -13.58
CA GLY A 418 11.00 -11.67 -12.92
C GLY A 418 12.25 -10.80 -12.75
N VAL A 419 12.08 -9.63 -12.13
CA VAL A 419 13.21 -8.73 -11.79
C VAL A 419 13.90 -9.14 -10.49
N GLY A 420 13.12 -9.64 -9.53
CA GLY A 420 13.60 -10.03 -8.22
C GLY A 420 13.96 -8.85 -7.30
N THR A 421 14.83 -9.10 -6.32
CA THR A 421 15.06 -8.16 -5.20
C THR A 421 15.76 -6.84 -5.56
N LYS A 422 16.12 -6.62 -6.84
CA LYS A 422 16.52 -5.30 -7.36
C LYS A 422 15.40 -4.26 -7.22
N LEU A 423 14.14 -4.70 -7.26
CA LEU A 423 12.97 -3.85 -7.04
C LEU A 423 13.01 -3.13 -5.68
N LYS A 424 13.61 -3.72 -4.64
CA LYS A 424 13.75 -3.03 -3.34
C LYS A 424 14.67 -1.81 -3.40
N VAL A 425 15.65 -1.79 -4.32
CA VAL A 425 16.48 -0.59 -4.57
C VAL A 425 15.67 0.43 -5.36
N ALA A 426 14.90 -0.01 -6.35
CA ALA A 426 14.01 0.86 -7.12
C ALA A 426 12.98 1.56 -6.23
N PHE A 427 12.33 0.86 -5.30
CA PHE A 427 11.41 1.45 -4.32
C PHE A 427 12.09 2.47 -3.43
N ALA A 428 13.31 2.19 -2.96
CA ALA A 428 14.05 3.11 -2.10
C ALA A 428 14.50 4.38 -2.83
N MET A 429 14.69 4.30 -4.16
CA MET A 429 15.07 5.41 -5.02
C MET A 429 13.89 6.14 -5.67
N ASP A 430 12.66 5.60 -5.56
CA ASP A 430 11.46 6.06 -6.28
C ASP A 430 11.67 6.15 -7.80
N ASP A 431 12.46 5.22 -8.36
CA ASP A 431 12.82 5.15 -9.78
C ASP A 431 12.58 3.74 -10.35
N PHE A 432 11.59 3.64 -11.23
CA PHE A 432 11.14 2.41 -11.88
C PHE A 432 11.48 2.36 -13.38
N SER A 433 12.16 3.38 -13.90
CA SER A 433 12.35 3.59 -15.35
C SER A 433 13.23 2.52 -16.01
N THR A 434 14.14 1.89 -15.26
CA THR A 434 15.11 0.93 -15.79
C THR A 434 14.78 -0.53 -15.48
N VAL A 435 13.97 -0.80 -14.46
CA VAL A 435 13.67 -2.19 -14.04
C VAL A 435 12.74 -2.93 -15.00
N GLY A 436 12.03 -2.22 -15.89
CA GLY A 436 11.35 -2.83 -17.03
C GLY A 436 12.32 -3.41 -18.07
N ILE A 437 13.48 -2.77 -18.29
CA ILE A 437 14.53 -3.31 -19.17
C ILE A 437 15.12 -4.58 -18.57
N ASP A 438 15.34 -4.57 -17.25
CA ASP A 438 15.78 -5.75 -16.51
C ASP A 438 14.83 -6.93 -16.68
N LEU A 439 13.52 -6.70 -16.59
CA LEU A 439 12.50 -7.74 -16.78
C LEU A 439 12.60 -8.39 -18.18
N VAL A 440 12.73 -7.58 -19.22
CA VAL A 440 12.87 -8.09 -20.59
C VAL A 440 14.18 -8.85 -20.73
N ALA A 441 15.29 -8.28 -20.26
CA ALA A 441 16.62 -8.85 -20.40
C ALA A 441 16.73 -10.25 -19.80
N MET A 442 16.14 -10.48 -18.62
CA MET A 442 16.14 -11.79 -17.96
C MET A 442 15.53 -12.89 -18.83
N ASN A 443 14.48 -12.55 -19.56
CA ASN A 443 13.74 -13.49 -20.40
C ASN A 443 14.37 -13.66 -21.79
N VAL A 444 14.69 -12.57 -22.49
CA VAL A 444 15.15 -12.64 -23.89
C VAL A 444 16.58 -13.18 -24.00
N ASN A 445 17.41 -12.98 -22.97
CA ASN A 445 18.74 -13.58 -22.91
C ASN A 445 18.65 -15.11 -22.69
N ASP A 446 17.60 -15.60 -22.02
CA ASP A 446 17.35 -17.04 -21.85
C ASP A 446 16.74 -17.71 -23.10
N LEU A 447 16.14 -16.92 -24.00
CA LEU A 447 15.75 -17.38 -25.34
C LEU A 447 16.95 -17.47 -26.27
N ILE A 448 17.78 -16.41 -26.34
CA ILE A 448 18.86 -16.33 -27.32
C ILE A 448 19.93 -17.39 -27.07
N VAL A 449 20.12 -17.85 -25.82
CA VAL A 449 21.08 -18.92 -25.50
C VAL A 449 20.71 -20.27 -26.14
N GLN A 450 19.44 -20.44 -26.55
CA GLN A 450 18.96 -21.61 -27.29
C GLN A 450 19.01 -21.40 -28.81
N GLY A 451 19.47 -20.23 -29.27
CA GLY A 451 19.52 -19.85 -30.67
C GLY A 451 18.20 -19.26 -31.22
N ALA A 452 17.19 -19.05 -30.36
CA ALA A 452 15.91 -18.50 -30.79
C ALA A 452 15.93 -16.96 -30.84
N GLU A 453 15.39 -16.41 -31.92
CA GLU A 453 15.14 -14.98 -32.06
C GLU A 453 13.88 -14.62 -31.24
N PRO A 454 13.94 -13.69 -30.27
CA PRO A 454 12.76 -13.22 -29.55
C PRO A 454 11.77 -12.53 -30.49
N LEU A 455 10.50 -12.94 -30.46
CA LEU A 455 9.44 -12.40 -31.31
C LEU A 455 8.46 -11.55 -30.51
N THR A 456 7.97 -12.08 -29.39
CA THR A 456 6.98 -11.40 -28.54
C THR A 456 7.37 -11.41 -27.08
N PHE A 457 6.86 -10.41 -26.35
CA PHE A 457 6.97 -10.27 -24.92
C PHE A 457 5.60 -9.94 -24.31
N MET A 458 5.36 -10.45 -23.11
CA MET A 458 4.22 -10.09 -22.28
C MET A 458 4.69 -9.83 -20.84
N ASP A 459 4.08 -8.86 -20.17
CA ASP A 459 4.38 -8.55 -18.77
C ASP A 459 3.18 -8.76 -17.84
N TYR A 460 3.47 -9.04 -16.58
CA TYR A 460 2.51 -9.12 -15.48
C TYR A 460 3.01 -8.20 -14.38
N TYR A 461 2.23 -7.18 -14.04
CA TYR A 461 2.53 -6.20 -13.01
C TYR A 461 1.55 -6.34 -11.84
N ALA A 462 2.04 -6.67 -10.65
CA ALA A 462 1.20 -6.87 -9.47
C ALA A 462 1.59 -5.91 -8.34
N CYS A 463 0.64 -5.13 -7.82
CA CYS A 463 0.90 -4.10 -6.83
C CYS A 463 -0.18 -4.05 -5.74
N SER A 464 0.02 -3.30 -4.65
CA SER A 464 -1.02 -3.14 -3.63
C SER A 464 -2.16 -2.26 -4.13
N LYS A 465 -1.81 -1.12 -4.73
CA LYS A 465 -2.71 -0.14 -5.34
C LYS A 465 -1.97 0.44 -6.53
N LEU A 466 -2.66 0.53 -7.67
CA LEU A 466 -2.07 0.99 -8.90
C LEU A 466 -1.75 2.48 -8.79
N ASN A 467 -0.46 2.80 -8.91
CA ASN A 467 0.01 4.14 -9.18
C ASN A 467 0.30 4.22 -10.68
N VAL A 468 -0.57 4.91 -11.43
CA VAL A 468 -0.46 5.00 -12.89
C VAL A 468 0.87 5.60 -13.34
N PRO A 469 1.36 6.73 -12.79
CA PRO A 469 2.69 7.25 -13.13
C PRO A 469 3.85 6.25 -12.95
N ASP A 470 3.85 5.48 -11.86
CA ASP A 470 4.90 4.50 -11.58
C ASP A 470 4.83 3.32 -12.56
N ALA A 471 3.63 2.82 -12.83
CA ALA A 471 3.40 1.76 -13.80
C ALA A 471 3.75 2.19 -15.23
N VAL A 472 3.46 3.45 -15.62
CA VAL A 472 3.88 4.00 -16.91
C VAL A 472 5.41 3.99 -17.04
N ARG A 473 6.14 4.50 -16.03
CA ARG A 473 7.61 4.49 -16.02
C ARG A 473 8.17 3.07 -16.17
N PHE A 474 7.55 2.11 -15.50
CA PHE A 474 7.92 0.70 -15.60
C PHE A 474 7.70 0.13 -17.01
N VAL A 475 6.49 0.29 -17.56
CA VAL A 475 6.13 -0.23 -18.89
C VAL A 475 6.92 0.44 -20.02
N GLU A 476 7.25 1.73 -19.89
CA GLU A 476 8.17 2.40 -20.81
C GLU A 476 9.56 1.73 -20.82
N GLY A 477 10.05 1.31 -19.65
CA GLY A 477 11.25 0.49 -19.52
C GLY A 477 11.11 -0.88 -20.19
N VAL A 478 9.96 -1.55 -20.05
CA VAL A 478 9.67 -2.82 -20.74
C VAL A 478 9.69 -2.62 -22.26
N ALA A 479 9.00 -1.58 -22.76
CA ALA A 479 8.98 -1.25 -24.18
C ALA A 479 10.39 -0.93 -24.71
N GLU A 480 11.21 -0.22 -23.93
CA GLU A 480 12.62 0.02 -24.26
C GLU A 480 13.43 -1.28 -24.35
N GLY A 481 13.27 -2.19 -23.38
CA GLY A 481 13.88 -3.52 -23.43
C GLY A 481 13.45 -4.32 -24.67
N CYS A 482 12.17 -4.30 -25.01
CA CYS A 482 11.63 -4.97 -26.20
C CYS A 482 12.23 -4.41 -27.50
N LYS A 483 12.38 -3.09 -27.62
CA LYS A 483 13.06 -2.47 -28.78
C LYS A 483 14.53 -2.86 -28.86
N GLN A 484 15.23 -2.94 -27.74
CA GLN A 484 16.63 -3.41 -27.70
C GLN A 484 16.73 -4.88 -28.15
N ALA A 485 15.79 -5.73 -27.72
CA ALA A 485 15.73 -7.14 -28.08
C ALA A 485 15.22 -7.39 -29.52
N GLY A 486 14.43 -6.47 -30.09
CA GLY A 486 13.76 -6.68 -31.37
C GLY A 486 12.47 -7.49 -31.30
N CYS A 487 11.84 -7.59 -30.13
CA CYS A 487 10.54 -8.24 -29.95
C CYS A 487 9.41 -7.20 -29.75
N ALA A 488 8.18 -7.59 -30.06
CA ALA A 488 7.00 -6.78 -29.78
C ALA A 488 6.48 -7.05 -28.36
N LEU A 489 6.14 -6.00 -27.62
CA LEU A 489 5.33 -6.09 -26.43
C LEU A 489 3.87 -6.25 -26.89
N VAL A 490 3.33 -7.46 -26.80
CA VAL A 490 2.04 -7.81 -27.42
C VAL A 490 0.87 -7.83 -26.44
N GLY A 491 1.14 -7.66 -25.15
CA GLY A 491 0.13 -7.60 -24.12
C GLY A 491 0.75 -7.67 -22.74
N GLY A 492 -0.07 -7.45 -21.73
CA GLY A 492 0.32 -7.59 -20.34
C GLY A 492 -0.91 -7.56 -19.46
N GLU A 493 -0.70 -7.76 -18.16
CA GLU A 493 -1.76 -7.77 -17.16
C GLU A 493 -1.35 -6.94 -15.95
N THR A 494 -2.28 -6.18 -15.40
CA THR A 494 -2.07 -5.35 -14.21
C THR A 494 -3.02 -5.79 -13.11
N ALA A 495 -2.48 -6.29 -12.00
CA ALA A 495 -3.24 -6.75 -10.86
C ALA A 495 -3.01 -5.83 -9.64
N GLU A 496 -4.10 -5.31 -9.07
CA GLU A 496 -4.06 -4.74 -7.72
C GLU A 496 -4.47 -5.83 -6.73
N MET A 497 -3.59 -6.12 -5.79
CA MET A 497 -3.72 -7.20 -4.80
C MET A 497 -3.46 -6.63 -3.40
N PRO A 498 -4.32 -5.71 -2.91
CA PRO A 498 -4.17 -5.15 -1.57
C PRO A 498 -4.22 -6.26 -0.52
N GLY A 499 -3.30 -6.19 0.44
CA GLY A 499 -3.10 -7.24 1.45
C GLY A 499 -2.05 -8.29 1.08
N MET A 500 -1.66 -8.42 -0.19
CA MET A 500 -0.49 -9.20 -0.60
C MET A 500 0.76 -8.32 -0.71
N TYR A 501 0.64 -7.17 -1.36
CA TYR A 501 1.69 -6.15 -1.46
C TYR A 501 1.39 -4.98 -0.51
N GLN A 502 2.42 -4.18 -0.19
CA GLN A 502 2.30 -3.05 0.72
C GLN A 502 2.76 -1.74 0.08
N GLY A 503 2.01 -0.65 0.29
CA GLY A 503 2.41 0.68 -0.15
C GLY A 503 2.67 0.78 -1.66
N LYS A 504 3.88 1.25 -2.03
CA LYS A 504 4.35 1.38 -3.42
C LYS A 504 5.00 0.10 -3.97
N GLU A 505 5.05 -0.97 -3.20
CA GLU A 505 5.70 -2.20 -3.65
C GLU A 505 4.87 -2.89 -4.74
N PHE A 506 5.58 -3.37 -5.75
CA PHE A 506 5.05 -4.23 -6.79
C PHE A 506 5.99 -5.41 -7.06
N ASP A 507 5.47 -6.46 -7.66
CA ASP A 507 6.27 -7.50 -8.32
C ASP A 507 5.94 -7.52 -9.80
N ALA A 508 6.88 -7.97 -10.61
CA ALA A 508 6.71 -8.04 -12.05
C ALA A 508 7.28 -9.34 -12.62
N GLY A 509 6.45 -10.01 -13.42
CA GLY A 509 6.82 -11.18 -14.22
C GLY A 509 6.78 -10.85 -15.70
N GLY A 510 7.64 -11.50 -16.48
CA GLY A 510 7.74 -11.32 -17.92
C GLY A 510 7.74 -12.66 -18.60
N ALA A 511 7.14 -12.74 -19.78
CA ALA A 511 7.09 -13.94 -20.60
C ALA A 511 7.51 -13.59 -22.03
N ALA A 512 8.58 -14.20 -22.51
CA ALA A 512 9.07 -14.02 -23.88
C ALA A 512 8.81 -15.27 -24.71
N THR A 513 8.40 -15.09 -25.96
CA THR A 513 8.35 -16.18 -26.96
C THR A 513 9.29 -15.84 -28.11
N GLY A 514 10.21 -16.77 -28.38
CA GLY A 514 11.11 -16.72 -29.53
C GLY A 514 10.88 -17.87 -30.48
N ALA A 515 11.47 -17.78 -31.66
CA ALA A 515 11.40 -18.83 -32.67
C ALA A 515 12.77 -19.21 -33.21
N LEU A 516 12.93 -20.50 -33.47
CA LEU A 516 14.05 -21.07 -34.19
C LEU A 516 13.55 -21.52 -35.56
N LYS A 517 14.11 -20.92 -36.63
CA LYS A 517 13.77 -21.29 -38.01
C LYS A 517 14.04 -22.77 -38.25
N LYS A 518 13.17 -23.42 -39.04
CA LYS A 518 13.35 -24.82 -39.42
C LYS A 518 14.72 -25.03 -40.07
N GLY A 519 15.39 -26.12 -39.70
CA GLY A 519 16.74 -26.46 -40.18
C GLY A 519 17.88 -25.77 -39.44
N ARG A 520 17.61 -24.85 -38.51
CA ARG A 520 18.61 -24.34 -37.57
C ARG A 520 18.82 -25.32 -36.42
N THR A 521 20.04 -25.37 -35.90
CA THR A 521 20.39 -26.18 -34.72
C THR A 521 19.88 -25.52 -33.45
N LEU A 522 19.16 -26.28 -32.63
CA LEU A 522 18.80 -25.87 -31.28
C LEU A 522 20.05 -25.92 -30.39
N LEU A 523 20.36 -24.81 -29.70
CA LEU A 523 21.50 -24.74 -28.81
C LEU A 523 21.10 -25.07 -27.36
N PRO A 524 22.04 -25.59 -26.55
CA PRO A 524 23.41 -25.98 -26.88
C PRO A 524 23.49 -27.27 -27.71
N ASP A 525 24.34 -27.29 -28.74
CA ASP A 525 24.72 -28.49 -29.48
C ASP A 525 25.79 -29.28 -28.73
N LYS A 526 25.35 -29.96 -27.67
CA LYS A 526 26.21 -30.78 -26.81
C LYS A 526 26.91 -31.91 -27.56
N ALA A 527 26.37 -32.34 -28.71
CA ALA A 527 26.95 -33.41 -29.51
C ALA A 527 28.11 -32.92 -30.38
N ALA A 528 28.18 -31.63 -30.69
CA ALA A 528 29.28 -31.01 -31.42
C ALA A 528 30.47 -30.59 -30.54
N MET A 529 30.24 -30.32 -29.25
CA MET A 529 31.28 -29.87 -28.31
C MET A 529 32.38 -30.91 -28.08
N ARG A 530 33.64 -30.50 -28.09
CA ARG A 530 34.84 -31.32 -27.85
C ARG A 530 35.79 -30.63 -26.87
N GLU A 531 36.69 -31.41 -26.29
CA GLU A 531 37.84 -30.86 -25.59
C GLU A 531 38.64 -29.93 -26.52
N GLY A 532 39.07 -28.78 -25.99
CA GLY A 532 39.82 -27.76 -26.72
C GLY A 532 38.97 -26.68 -27.38
N ASP A 533 37.65 -26.85 -27.46
CA ASP A 533 36.74 -25.77 -27.89
C ASP A 533 36.86 -24.56 -26.96
N CYS A 534 36.78 -23.35 -27.52
CA CYS A 534 37.07 -22.12 -26.81
C CYS A 534 35.85 -21.57 -26.08
N LEU A 535 36.08 -20.96 -24.91
CA LEU A 535 35.09 -20.18 -24.19
C LEU A 535 35.31 -18.69 -24.47
N ILE A 536 34.23 -18.00 -24.85
CA ILE A 536 34.20 -16.56 -25.11
C ILE A 536 33.20 -15.93 -24.15
N GLY A 537 33.59 -14.84 -23.48
CA GLY A 537 32.75 -14.08 -22.56
C GLY A 537 32.36 -12.71 -23.14
N LEU A 538 31.15 -12.24 -22.81
CA LEU A 538 30.69 -10.88 -23.07
C LEU A 538 30.48 -10.11 -21.77
N ALA A 539 30.93 -8.86 -21.75
CA ALA A 539 30.87 -8.00 -20.57
C ALA A 539 29.44 -7.75 -20.07
N SER A 540 29.25 -7.69 -18.75
CA SER A 540 28.02 -7.22 -18.10
C SER A 540 28.05 -5.70 -17.88
N ASN A 541 26.87 -5.11 -17.61
CA ASN A 541 26.76 -3.69 -17.23
C ASN A 541 26.95 -3.47 -15.71
N GLY A 542 27.24 -4.52 -14.93
CA GLY A 542 27.23 -4.50 -13.47
C GLY A 542 26.65 -5.79 -12.91
N ALA A 543 25.91 -5.70 -11.80
CA ALA A 543 25.30 -6.86 -11.15
C ALA A 543 24.09 -7.45 -11.90
N HIS A 544 23.60 -6.77 -12.94
CA HIS A 544 22.37 -7.13 -13.67
C HIS A 544 21.16 -7.17 -12.72
N SER A 545 20.41 -8.28 -12.65
CA SER A 545 19.23 -8.47 -11.78
C SER A 545 19.41 -9.55 -10.71
N ASN A 546 20.64 -10.03 -10.49
CA ASN A 546 20.90 -11.16 -9.59
C ASN A 546 21.74 -10.78 -8.36
N GLY A 547 21.54 -11.49 -7.25
CA GLY A 547 22.32 -11.30 -6.02
C GLY A 547 22.00 -10.02 -5.22
N TYR A 548 20.92 -9.30 -5.56
CA TYR A 548 20.57 -8.02 -4.89
C TYR A 548 20.26 -8.17 -3.41
N SER A 549 19.79 -9.34 -2.96
CA SER A 549 19.60 -9.60 -1.53
C SER A 549 20.91 -9.50 -0.75
N LEU A 550 22.03 -9.96 -1.32
CA LEU A 550 23.36 -9.82 -0.71
C LEU A 550 23.89 -8.38 -0.87
N ILE A 551 23.72 -7.78 -2.05
CA ILE A 551 24.13 -6.39 -2.32
C ILE A 551 23.54 -5.43 -1.28
N ARG A 552 22.22 -5.50 -1.05
CA ARG A 552 21.54 -4.63 -0.07
C ARG A 552 22.10 -4.80 1.34
N LYS A 553 22.35 -6.05 1.77
CA LYS A 553 22.96 -6.32 3.09
C LYS A 553 24.38 -5.75 3.21
N ILE A 554 25.17 -5.77 2.13
CA ILE A 554 26.52 -5.20 2.12
C ILE A 554 26.46 -3.67 2.19
N VAL A 555 25.57 -3.04 1.42
CA VAL A 555 25.35 -1.59 1.44
C VAL A 555 24.91 -1.12 2.82
N GLU A 556 23.94 -1.82 3.42
CA GLU A 556 23.45 -1.56 4.79
C GLU A 556 24.58 -1.71 5.83
N ARG A 557 25.34 -2.81 5.77
CA ARG A 557 26.48 -3.05 6.69
C ARG A 557 27.58 -2.01 6.54
N ALA A 558 27.77 -1.46 5.34
CA ALA A 558 28.71 -0.39 5.07
C ALA A 558 28.21 0.99 5.56
N GLY A 559 26.97 1.08 6.05
CA GLY A 559 26.37 2.32 6.55
C GLY A 559 26.06 3.33 5.44
N LEU A 560 25.86 2.87 4.20
CA LEU A 560 25.57 3.73 3.04
C LEU A 560 24.07 3.84 2.77
N GLY A 561 23.60 5.04 2.52
CA GLY A 561 22.32 5.31 1.89
C GLY A 561 22.39 5.19 0.37
N TYR A 562 21.26 4.91 -0.28
CA TYR A 562 21.23 4.80 -1.75
C TYR A 562 21.47 6.15 -2.47
N THR A 563 21.22 7.27 -1.80
CA THR A 563 21.48 8.62 -2.34
C THR A 563 22.91 9.11 -2.08
N ASP A 564 23.71 8.36 -1.32
CA ASP A 564 25.12 8.69 -1.10
C ASP A 564 25.93 8.51 -2.39
N LYS A 565 27.06 9.21 -2.50
CA LYS A 565 28.01 9.00 -3.60
C LYS A 565 28.50 7.55 -3.60
N ALA A 566 28.50 6.91 -4.77
CA ALA A 566 28.98 5.54 -4.89
C ALA A 566 30.50 5.48 -4.60
N PRO A 567 30.96 4.67 -3.63
CA PRO A 567 32.39 4.54 -3.33
C PRO A 567 33.24 4.05 -4.51
N TRP A 568 32.61 3.35 -5.47
CA TRP A 568 33.26 2.81 -6.66
C TRP A 568 33.17 3.74 -7.88
N ASP A 569 32.34 4.78 -7.83
CA ASP A 569 32.19 5.77 -8.91
C ASP A 569 31.64 7.08 -8.35
N SER A 570 32.53 8.05 -8.15
CA SER A 570 32.18 9.35 -7.58
C SER A 570 31.25 10.23 -8.44
N SER A 571 30.99 9.84 -9.70
CA SER A 571 30.10 10.56 -10.62
C SER A 571 28.61 10.24 -10.43
N THR A 572 28.29 9.20 -9.65
CA THR A 572 26.94 8.69 -9.45
C THR A 572 26.64 8.38 -7.98
N THR A 573 25.39 8.02 -7.69
CA THR A 573 24.97 7.56 -6.36
C THR A 573 24.98 6.04 -6.28
N VAL A 574 24.98 5.50 -5.06
CA VAL A 574 24.87 4.06 -4.80
C VAL A 574 23.64 3.48 -5.51
N GLY A 575 22.48 4.10 -5.33
CA GLY A 575 21.21 3.66 -5.90
C GLY A 575 21.19 3.75 -7.42
N THR A 576 21.59 4.88 -8.00
CA THR A 576 21.63 5.06 -9.46
C THR A 576 22.58 4.06 -10.12
N SER A 577 23.76 3.81 -9.53
CA SER A 577 24.69 2.81 -10.06
C SER A 577 24.13 1.38 -9.97
N LEU A 578 23.49 1.04 -8.85
CA LEU A 578 22.86 -0.27 -8.66
C LEU A 578 21.61 -0.46 -9.54
N LEU A 579 20.97 0.61 -9.99
CA LEU A 579 19.85 0.56 -10.95
C LEU A 579 20.30 0.53 -12.42
N THR A 580 21.61 0.42 -12.70
CA THR A 580 22.09 0.19 -14.07
C THR A 580 21.38 -1.04 -14.69
N PRO A 581 20.73 -0.91 -15.85
CA PRO A 581 19.93 -1.97 -16.43
C PRO A 581 20.80 -3.14 -16.93
N THR A 582 20.22 -4.33 -16.86
CA THR A 582 20.78 -5.57 -17.41
C THR A 582 21.00 -5.43 -18.90
N ARG A 583 22.11 -5.98 -19.39
CA ARG A 583 22.48 -5.92 -20.80
C ARG A 583 21.63 -6.91 -21.60
N ILE A 584 21.06 -6.47 -22.71
CA ILE A 584 20.35 -7.32 -23.66
C ILE A 584 21.30 -7.71 -24.78
N TYR A 585 21.57 -9.02 -24.93
CA TYR A 585 22.58 -9.54 -25.87
C TYR A 585 22.00 -10.00 -27.21
N VAL A 586 20.70 -9.84 -27.43
CA VAL A 586 19.98 -10.45 -28.56
C VAL A 586 20.54 -10.01 -29.91
N LYS A 587 20.46 -8.70 -30.24
CA LYS A 587 20.90 -8.21 -31.56
C LYS A 587 22.38 -8.50 -31.85
N PRO A 588 23.31 -8.33 -30.89
CA PRO A 588 24.71 -8.66 -31.15
C PRO A 588 24.99 -10.15 -31.34
N LEU A 589 24.19 -11.04 -30.76
CA LEU A 589 24.37 -12.50 -30.90
C LEU A 589 23.77 -13.08 -32.19
N LEU A 590 22.69 -12.48 -32.71
CA LEU A 590 21.98 -13.02 -33.88
C LEU A 590 22.90 -13.29 -35.09
N PRO A 591 23.81 -12.39 -35.52
CA PRO A 591 24.69 -12.66 -36.66
C PRO A 591 25.60 -13.88 -36.45
N ALA A 592 26.10 -14.09 -35.23
CA ALA A 592 26.97 -15.23 -34.91
C ALA A 592 26.19 -16.56 -34.89
N ILE A 593 24.95 -16.53 -34.40
CA ILE A 593 24.02 -17.66 -34.44
C ILE A 593 23.66 -18.00 -35.89
N GLU A 594 23.37 -17.00 -36.71
CA GLU A 594 23.03 -17.18 -38.12
C GLU A 594 24.16 -17.79 -38.95
N GLN A 595 25.41 -17.53 -38.57
CA GLN A 595 26.61 -18.10 -39.19
C GLN A 595 27.01 -19.47 -38.58
N ASN A 596 26.26 -19.99 -37.61
CA ASN A 596 26.55 -21.23 -36.88
C ASN A 596 27.95 -21.24 -36.23
N LEU A 597 28.41 -20.09 -35.71
CA LEU A 597 29.72 -19.97 -35.08
C LEU A 597 29.74 -20.49 -33.63
N ILE A 598 28.57 -20.66 -33.02
CA ILE A 598 28.39 -20.95 -31.60
C ILE A 598 27.87 -22.37 -31.41
N LEU A 599 28.48 -23.13 -30.49
CA LEU A 599 28.06 -24.48 -30.09
C LEU A 599 27.15 -24.47 -28.85
N GLY A 600 27.24 -23.46 -28.01
CA GLY A 600 26.38 -23.30 -26.83
C GLY A 600 26.60 -21.97 -26.14
N MET A 601 25.62 -21.55 -25.36
CA MET A 601 25.65 -20.29 -24.61
C MET A 601 25.10 -20.49 -23.20
N ALA A 602 25.58 -19.67 -22.27
CA ALA A 602 25.12 -19.58 -20.89
C ALA A 602 24.94 -18.10 -20.55
N HIS A 603 23.68 -17.72 -20.26
CA HIS A 603 23.36 -16.45 -19.64
C HIS A 603 23.76 -16.53 -18.16
N ILE A 604 24.61 -15.60 -17.71
CA ILE A 604 25.20 -15.67 -16.37
C ILE A 604 24.31 -14.90 -15.39
N THR A 605 23.43 -15.64 -14.71
CA THR A 605 22.41 -15.12 -13.78
C THR A 605 22.67 -15.59 -12.35
N GLY A 606 21.63 -15.94 -11.58
CA GLY A 606 21.76 -16.56 -10.27
C GLY A 606 22.55 -17.86 -10.36
N GLY A 607 23.45 -18.09 -9.40
CA GLY A 607 24.41 -19.19 -9.47
C GLY A 607 25.73 -18.85 -10.22
N GLY A 608 25.80 -17.65 -10.82
CA GLY A 608 27.03 -17.08 -11.37
C GLY A 608 27.70 -17.95 -12.43
N LEU A 609 29.03 -17.93 -12.50
CA LEU A 609 29.80 -18.73 -13.46
C LEU A 609 29.71 -20.23 -13.15
N GLU A 610 29.76 -20.59 -11.86
CA GLU A 610 29.83 -21.99 -11.40
C GLU A 610 28.58 -22.79 -11.75
N ASP A 611 27.38 -22.21 -11.62
CA ASP A 611 26.14 -22.95 -11.87
C ASP A 611 25.62 -22.81 -13.31
N ASN A 612 25.93 -21.71 -14.00
CA ASN A 612 25.35 -21.44 -15.33
C ASN A 612 26.16 -22.06 -16.47
N ILE A 613 27.49 -21.98 -16.45
CA ILE A 613 28.33 -22.56 -17.52
C ILE A 613 28.10 -24.07 -17.66
N PRO A 614 28.05 -24.90 -16.58
CA PRO A 614 27.85 -26.34 -16.72
C PRO A 614 26.53 -26.74 -17.35
N ARG A 615 25.47 -25.92 -17.25
CA ARG A 615 24.15 -26.23 -17.81
C ARG A 615 24.21 -26.41 -19.33
N MET A 616 25.08 -25.66 -20.01
CA MET A 616 25.24 -25.77 -21.46
C MET A 616 26.14 -26.94 -21.91
N LEU A 617 26.94 -27.52 -21.01
CA LEU A 617 27.95 -28.54 -21.37
C LEU A 617 27.39 -29.98 -21.40
N PRO A 618 27.99 -30.90 -22.17
CA PRO A 618 27.78 -32.34 -21.99
C PRO A 618 28.49 -32.85 -20.73
N LYS A 619 28.01 -33.96 -20.14
CA LYS A 619 28.50 -34.49 -18.86
C LYS A 619 30.01 -34.79 -18.80
N HIS A 620 30.61 -35.13 -19.93
CA HIS A 620 32.03 -35.52 -20.02
C HIS A 620 32.98 -34.32 -20.20
N LEU A 621 32.45 -33.09 -20.35
CA LEU A 621 33.26 -31.88 -20.49
C LEU A 621 33.01 -30.93 -19.30
N ALA A 622 34.04 -30.15 -18.99
CA ALA A 622 34.03 -29.06 -18.02
C ALA A 622 34.61 -27.79 -18.64
N ALA A 623 34.35 -26.64 -18.04
CA ALA A 623 34.92 -25.36 -18.44
C ALA A 623 36.19 -25.06 -17.64
N ASP A 624 37.30 -24.84 -18.33
CA ASP A 624 38.56 -24.35 -17.78
C ASP A 624 38.67 -22.85 -18.08
N VAL A 625 38.55 -22.01 -17.05
CA VAL A 625 38.38 -20.54 -17.17
C VAL A 625 39.48 -19.80 -16.42
N ASP A 626 40.15 -18.88 -17.10
CA ASP A 626 41.12 -17.95 -16.51
C ASP A 626 40.44 -16.60 -16.22
N VAL A 627 40.20 -16.32 -14.94
CA VAL A 627 39.46 -15.12 -14.53
C VAL A 627 40.24 -13.82 -14.64
N SER A 628 41.53 -13.89 -14.96
CA SER A 628 42.37 -12.71 -15.22
C SER A 628 42.17 -12.11 -16.62
N THR A 629 41.42 -12.79 -17.49
CA THR A 629 41.24 -12.42 -18.90
C THR A 629 40.20 -11.32 -19.14
N TRP A 630 39.41 -10.95 -18.12
CA TRP A 630 38.47 -9.82 -18.19
C TRP A 630 38.56 -8.91 -16.98
N SER A 631 37.98 -7.71 -17.10
CA SER A 631 37.91 -6.76 -16.01
C SER A 631 36.60 -6.89 -15.24
N VAL A 632 36.69 -7.06 -13.92
CA VAL A 632 35.53 -7.01 -13.01
C VAL A 632 35.04 -5.55 -12.88
N PRO A 633 33.73 -5.26 -13.05
CA PRO A 633 33.16 -3.94 -12.83
C PRO A 633 33.48 -3.38 -11.43
N PRO A 634 33.78 -2.07 -11.31
CA PRO A 634 34.13 -1.45 -10.02
C PRO A 634 33.11 -1.71 -8.91
N VAL A 635 31.81 -1.68 -9.23
CA VAL A 635 30.73 -1.98 -8.28
C VAL A 635 30.85 -3.40 -7.69
N LEU A 636 31.12 -4.41 -8.52
CA LEU A 636 31.25 -5.79 -8.05
C LEU A 636 32.54 -6.01 -7.25
N ARG A 637 33.63 -5.35 -7.64
CA ARG A 637 34.89 -5.38 -6.89
C ARG A 637 34.71 -4.76 -5.50
N TRP A 638 34.05 -3.60 -5.42
CA TRP A 638 33.75 -2.96 -4.15
C TRP A 638 32.84 -3.82 -3.28
N LEU A 639 31.78 -4.40 -3.85
CA LEU A 639 30.86 -5.29 -3.12
C LEU A 639 31.58 -6.52 -2.55
N LYS A 640 32.48 -7.15 -3.32
CA LYS A 640 33.29 -8.25 -2.83
C LYS A 640 34.12 -7.85 -1.61
N GLY A 641 34.84 -6.73 -1.70
CA GLY A 641 35.69 -6.22 -0.61
C GLY A 641 34.89 -5.80 0.63
N ALA A 642 33.88 -4.94 0.45
CA ALA A 642 33.03 -4.44 1.53
C ALA A 642 32.24 -5.55 2.23
N GLY A 643 31.83 -6.59 1.48
CA GLY A 643 31.13 -7.75 2.02
C GLY A 643 32.04 -8.83 2.61
N ASN A 644 33.36 -8.73 2.42
CA ASN A 644 34.31 -9.82 2.68
C ASN A 644 33.85 -11.15 2.04
N VAL A 645 33.41 -11.08 0.78
CA VAL A 645 32.86 -12.22 0.03
C VAL A 645 34.02 -13.05 -0.52
N SER A 646 34.02 -14.36 -0.23
CA SER A 646 35.05 -15.27 -0.75
C SER A 646 35.01 -15.34 -2.28
N SER A 647 36.11 -15.63 -2.95
CA SER A 647 36.13 -15.76 -4.43
C SER A 647 35.16 -16.84 -4.95
N ARG A 648 34.95 -17.91 -4.21
CA ARG A 648 33.96 -18.93 -4.55
C ARG A 648 32.53 -18.38 -4.49
N GLU A 649 32.18 -17.71 -3.38
CA GLU A 649 30.86 -17.10 -3.24
C GLU A 649 30.64 -15.97 -4.25
N PHE A 650 31.69 -15.24 -4.60
CA PHE A 650 31.69 -14.20 -5.63
C PHE A 650 31.34 -14.78 -7.01
N ALA A 651 31.98 -15.89 -7.38
CA ALA A 651 31.75 -16.61 -8.64
C ALA A 651 30.40 -17.32 -8.71
N ARG A 652 29.84 -17.71 -7.56
CA ARG A 652 28.54 -18.39 -7.46
C ARG A 652 27.35 -17.43 -7.29
N THR A 653 27.57 -16.22 -6.79
CA THR A 653 26.47 -15.27 -6.54
C THR A 653 26.28 -14.30 -7.69
N TRP A 654 27.37 -13.82 -8.28
CA TRP A 654 27.34 -12.75 -9.26
C TRP A 654 28.01 -13.18 -10.57
N ASN A 655 27.76 -12.38 -11.61
CA ASN A 655 28.29 -12.60 -12.94
C ASN A 655 29.80 -12.28 -13.08
N THR A 656 30.41 -11.67 -12.05
CA THR A 656 31.83 -11.28 -11.98
C THR A 656 32.33 -10.40 -13.14
N GLY A 657 31.42 -9.79 -13.91
CA GLY A 657 31.73 -8.96 -15.08
C GLY A 657 31.38 -9.58 -16.43
N LEU A 658 30.93 -10.83 -16.48
CA LEU A 658 30.51 -11.50 -17.72
C LEU A 658 29.02 -11.80 -17.68
N GLY A 659 28.21 -11.20 -18.55
CA GLY A 659 26.77 -11.50 -18.58
C GLY A 659 26.40 -12.67 -19.48
N MET A 660 27.29 -13.03 -20.43
CA MET A 660 27.08 -14.14 -21.34
C MET A 660 28.41 -14.87 -21.55
N VAL A 661 28.37 -16.21 -21.59
CA VAL A 661 29.50 -17.06 -21.96
C VAL A 661 29.07 -18.00 -23.07
N MET A 662 29.94 -18.25 -24.04
CA MET A 662 29.64 -19.11 -25.18
C MET A 662 30.80 -20.03 -25.54
N VAL A 663 30.47 -21.18 -26.14
CA VAL A 663 31.41 -22.16 -26.66
C VAL A 663 31.48 -22.03 -28.18
N ALA A 664 32.68 -22.00 -28.73
CA ALA A 664 32.92 -22.11 -30.18
C ALA A 664 34.03 -23.11 -30.47
N THR A 665 34.01 -23.68 -31.67
CA THR A 665 35.14 -24.50 -32.11
C THR A 665 36.41 -23.67 -32.16
N ALA A 666 37.57 -24.32 -31.99
CA ALA A 666 38.86 -23.65 -32.11
C ALA A 666 39.02 -22.90 -33.46
N GLY A 667 38.47 -23.45 -34.54
CA GLY A 667 38.50 -22.83 -35.88
C GLY A 667 37.58 -21.61 -36.04
N ASN A 668 36.46 -21.55 -35.30
CA ASN A 668 35.49 -20.45 -35.39
C ASN A 668 35.75 -19.32 -34.38
N THR A 669 36.70 -19.49 -33.47
CA THR A 669 36.90 -18.58 -32.32
C THR A 669 37.19 -17.14 -32.75
N GLU A 670 38.13 -16.94 -33.67
CA GLU A 670 38.53 -15.60 -34.11
C GLU A 670 37.44 -14.90 -34.91
N GLU A 671 36.73 -15.64 -35.78
CA GLU A 671 35.60 -15.07 -36.52
C GLU A 671 34.44 -14.72 -35.60
N LEU A 672 34.16 -15.55 -34.58
CA LEU A 672 33.14 -15.25 -33.58
C LEU A 672 33.46 -13.97 -32.81
N ILE A 673 34.70 -13.84 -32.30
CA ILE A 673 35.14 -12.63 -31.59
C ILE A 673 35.01 -11.41 -32.50
N LYS A 674 35.43 -11.52 -33.77
CA LYS A 674 35.30 -10.45 -34.75
C LYS A 674 33.84 -10.05 -34.98
N VAL A 675 32.94 -11.00 -35.24
CA VAL A 675 31.50 -10.73 -35.46
C VAL A 675 30.86 -10.04 -34.25
N LEU A 676 31.20 -10.46 -33.03
CA LEU A 676 30.68 -9.86 -31.81
C LEU A 676 31.22 -8.43 -31.60
N ASN A 677 32.51 -8.21 -31.84
CA ASN A 677 33.13 -6.89 -31.73
C ASN A 677 32.59 -5.92 -32.80
N ASP A 678 32.38 -6.40 -34.03
CA ASP A 678 31.75 -5.62 -35.11
C ASP A 678 30.29 -5.27 -34.76
N ALA A 679 29.61 -6.10 -33.97
CA ALA A 679 28.29 -5.83 -33.41
C ALA A 679 28.31 -4.93 -32.15
N GLY A 680 29.47 -4.40 -31.76
CA GLY A 680 29.63 -3.46 -30.64
C GLY A 680 29.85 -4.11 -29.27
N GLU A 681 30.09 -5.42 -29.21
CA GLU A 681 30.43 -6.10 -27.97
C GLU A 681 31.92 -6.04 -27.64
N LYS A 682 32.24 -6.40 -26.39
CA LYS A 682 33.62 -6.66 -25.96
C LYS A 682 33.78 -8.15 -25.72
N ALA A 683 34.00 -8.90 -26.80
CA ALA A 683 34.19 -10.33 -26.74
C ALA A 683 35.63 -10.66 -26.34
N VAL A 684 35.78 -11.48 -25.30
CA VAL A 684 37.08 -11.91 -24.79
C VAL A 684 37.14 -13.43 -24.70
N ARG A 685 38.27 -14.02 -25.10
CA ARG A 685 38.53 -15.44 -24.85
C ARG A 685 38.85 -15.61 -23.36
N ILE A 686 38.06 -16.44 -22.68
CA ILE A 686 38.17 -16.64 -21.23
C ILE A 686 38.72 -18.01 -20.85
N GLY A 687 38.77 -18.94 -21.79
CA GLY A 687 39.10 -20.32 -21.47
C GLY A 687 38.84 -21.31 -22.60
N LYS A 688 38.66 -22.57 -22.21
CA LYS A 688 38.39 -23.69 -23.12
C LYS A 688 37.62 -24.81 -22.43
N LEU A 689 37.11 -25.76 -23.20
CA LEU A 689 36.56 -27.01 -22.69
C LEU A 689 37.68 -28.03 -22.42
N VAL A 690 37.56 -28.75 -21.31
CA VAL A 690 38.46 -29.83 -20.88
C VAL A 690 37.66 -31.06 -20.47
N GLU A 691 38.32 -32.20 -20.29
CA GLU A 691 37.68 -33.39 -19.73
C GLU A 691 37.17 -33.11 -18.30
N ASN A 692 35.94 -33.55 -18.00
CA ASN A 692 35.36 -33.36 -16.68
C ASN A 692 35.94 -34.33 -15.65
N GLN A 693 36.67 -33.81 -14.66
CA GLN A 693 37.27 -34.59 -13.56
C GLN A 693 36.47 -34.53 -12.25
N GLY A 694 35.21 -34.09 -12.29
CA GLY A 694 34.31 -34.01 -11.13
C GLY A 694 33.82 -32.61 -10.80
N GLU A 695 34.38 -31.57 -11.42
CA GLU A 695 33.97 -30.17 -11.29
C GLU A 695 33.55 -29.63 -12.66
N GLY A 696 32.34 -29.06 -12.76
CA GLY A 696 31.81 -28.56 -14.03
C GLY A 696 32.47 -27.28 -14.55
N VAL A 697 33.10 -26.52 -13.66
CA VAL A 697 33.90 -25.33 -13.95
C VAL A 697 35.12 -25.32 -13.06
N VAL A 698 36.30 -25.11 -13.64
CA VAL A 698 37.56 -24.87 -12.95
C VAL A 698 37.95 -23.42 -13.18
N LEU A 699 38.06 -22.64 -12.10
CA LEU A 699 38.40 -21.22 -12.13
C LEU A 699 39.87 -21.03 -11.71
N HIS A 700 40.69 -20.48 -12.60
CA HIS A 700 42.08 -20.14 -12.35
C HIS A 700 42.27 -18.66 -12.04
N ASN A 701 43.36 -18.32 -11.34
CA ASN A 701 43.78 -16.95 -11.02
C ASN A 701 42.75 -16.12 -10.23
N THR A 702 41.98 -16.77 -9.34
CA THR A 702 40.93 -16.09 -8.54
C THR A 702 41.48 -15.07 -7.53
N ASP A 703 42.80 -15.07 -7.29
CA ASP A 703 43.50 -14.06 -6.49
C ASP A 703 43.43 -12.65 -7.11
N VAL A 704 43.21 -12.54 -8.43
CA VAL A 704 43.03 -11.22 -9.08
C VAL A 704 41.79 -10.49 -8.59
N TRP A 705 40.81 -11.21 -8.00
CA TRP A 705 39.64 -10.60 -7.39
C TRP A 705 39.88 -10.08 -5.96
N GLU A 706 40.98 -10.49 -5.31
CA GLU A 706 41.33 -10.05 -3.95
C GLU A 706 42.14 -8.74 -3.92
N LYS A 707 42.69 -8.32 -5.07
CA LYS A 707 43.45 -7.07 -5.18
C LYS A 707 42.50 -5.87 -5.18
N ALA A 708 42.29 -5.27 -4.02
CA ALA A 708 41.65 -3.97 -3.89
C ALA A 708 42.51 -2.92 -4.62
N SER A 709 41.94 -2.30 -5.65
CA SER A 709 42.45 -1.06 -6.24
C SER A 709 41.85 0.12 -5.50
#